data_AF-A0A812R381-F1
#
_entry.id   AF-A0A812R381-F1
#
_cell.length_a   1.000
_cell.length_b   1.000
_cell.length_c   1.000
_cell.angle_alpha   90.00
_cell.angle_beta   90.00
_cell.angle_gamma   90.00
#
_symmetry.space_group_name_H-M   'P 1'
#
loop_
_entity.id
_entity.type
_entity.pdbx_description
1 polymer ?
#
loop_
_entity_poly.entity_id
_entity_poly.type
_entity_poly.pdbx_seq_one_letter_code
_entity_poly.pdbx_strand_id
1 'polypeptide(L)'
;MAVNQMPSAEEGQLLWPEVGSSDFLKFDFGGTAYESELQKNQARAKNLSAIKCMVKTLGPKGSSDEALGVRVMWMEHDFAFFGGSLGCAEGEKLTRGFEYAKQHGLPVVVKCASGGARMHEGTLSLMQMAKISCAVAALGSAGLPFLTLLVDPCYGGVSASYAMQADVRIGAARGRLGFSGPQVILNTQFSMHQDSYDRACPDEFQSNEFGLHHGVVDVVVPAEDMESMAWQVLSVLAAKPMRPPSTSTKITEFASGNPDYLKSRRLDRYDSTDILKQLSVRFIDLGGDGKGPHGLDKCLRCGLATLQSGRSVVVMRCCKGHTPVDREKHNHAMPAPAGYRTALRFFDLAERFGLPVVTLVDTVGAWPSFAAEMAGQSEAIATNLTKMGGLKVPIVTIIVGEGGSGGALAIAMGNKIGMLSKAYYSTITPEGAASILGRYKDDDHKKVQFPEDCMALASKQNIYAPQLKELGVIDEVIWEKDGEDCNDFPATMSNISTFVEASLQELADMDQSKLVEQRYQKFRNMGKFKEYSPEEREALTSAPAEHKSKRQRSVPTPPKLLTFLTEQTLKGDSSFFKGKGPKDCPRNCYLKVEPEPAAAAQRNAKQILDEEGPEAMAKWVRATSKERILLTDTTLRDAHQSLVATRMRTADMLKAAPEMSKHLHQYFSLECWGGATFDVAYRFLNEDAFRRLEELRAAVPNICTQMLLRGANGVGYKSYPDNVVEEFVRQAATSGMDVFRIFDCFNDVEQMKVSINAVRKMNKVAEIAMCFTGDFLSPDEKIYTLDYYKDLCQRCVDAGAHMIAIKDMAGLLRPAHAAPMIQVIRSVTDLPIHFHTHNTSSAQLATLHAMADAGCDIVDGCFAAFADGTSQPSLNAFLATMEGRPRDPKINYRKLEGLDAYWSSVRDMYSPFESGMKAMTARVFQHQVPGGQYSNMYAQCHALGGDNWDHILQMYADVNMWCGDIVKVTPSSKAVGDIALFLVKQGITPN
;
A
#
# COMPACT_ATOMS: atom_id res chain seq x y z
N MET A 1 -48.24 -2.70 -19.57
CA MET A 1 -48.96 -3.12 -18.35
C MET A 1 -48.00 -2.98 -17.18
N ALA A 2 -48.43 -2.43 -16.05
CA ALA A 2 -47.62 -2.48 -14.84
C ALA A 2 -47.42 -3.95 -14.45
N VAL A 3 -46.19 -4.34 -14.12
CA VAL A 3 -45.81 -5.73 -13.75
C VAL A 3 -46.72 -6.31 -12.63
N ASN A 4 -47.30 -5.42 -11.82
CA ASN A 4 -48.23 -5.69 -10.71
C ASN A 4 -49.55 -6.45 -11.05
N GLN A 5 -49.81 -6.86 -12.29
CA GLN A 5 -51.06 -7.55 -12.68
C GLN A 5 -50.87 -8.84 -13.51
N MET A 6 -49.65 -9.34 -13.72
CA MET A 6 -49.46 -10.56 -14.52
C MET A 6 -49.70 -11.85 -13.71
N PRO A 7 -50.59 -12.76 -14.17
CA PRO A 7 -50.76 -14.10 -13.59
C PRO A 7 -49.51 -14.97 -13.83
N SER A 8 -49.36 -16.06 -13.08
CA SER A 8 -48.22 -16.97 -13.23
C SER A 8 -48.17 -17.54 -14.65
N ALA A 9 -47.08 -17.28 -15.37
CA ALA A 9 -46.87 -17.80 -16.72
C ALA A 9 -46.83 -19.34 -16.76
N GLU A 10 -47.37 -19.92 -17.83
CA GLU A 10 -47.19 -21.34 -18.13
C GLU A 10 -45.73 -21.65 -18.48
N GLU A 11 -45.30 -22.88 -18.21
CA GLU A 11 -43.95 -23.36 -18.48
C GLU A 11 -43.60 -23.21 -19.98
N GLY A 12 -42.49 -22.54 -20.29
CA GLY A 12 -42.04 -22.30 -21.65
C GLY A 12 -42.81 -21.22 -22.45
N GLN A 13 -43.83 -20.58 -21.86
CA GLN A 13 -44.54 -19.48 -22.51
C GLN A 13 -43.63 -18.23 -22.60
N LEU A 14 -43.53 -17.65 -23.80
CA LEU A 14 -42.81 -16.38 -24.00
C LEU A 14 -43.54 -15.23 -23.32
N LEU A 15 -42.81 -14.49 -22.49
CA LEU A 15 -43.25 -13.28 -21.82
C LEU A 15 -42.87 -12.03 -22.59
N TRP A 16 -43.83 -11.11 -22.70
CA TRP A 16 -43.74 -9.86 -23.45
C TRP A 16 -43.28 -10.02 -24.92
N PRO A 17 -43.81 -11.00 -25.70
CA PRO A 17 -43.43 -11.16 -27.10
C PRO A 17 -43.73 -9.91 -27.94
N GLU A 18 -44.68 -9.08 -27.50
CA GLU A 18 -45.07 -7.82 -28.14
C GLU A 18 -44.07 -6.66 -27.96
N VAL A 19 -43.14 -6.76 -27.00
CA VAL A 19 -42.11 -5.72 -26.79
C VAL A 19 -41.01 -5.89 -27.84
N GLY A 20 -40.82 -4.89 -28.70
CA GLY A 20 -39.88 -4.91 -29.82
C GLY A 20 -39.02 -3.66 -29.91
N SER A 21 -37.88 -3.79 -30.58
CA SER A 21 -37.02 -2.64 -30.92
C SER A 21 -37.74 -1.70 -31.89
N SER A 22 -37.39 -0.42 -31.88
CA SER A 22 -38.00 0.59 -32.76
C SER A 22 -36.99 1.66 -33.16
N ASP A 23 -37.13 2.21 -34.36
CA ASP A 23 -36.29 3.31 -34.86
C ASP A 23 -36.83 4.69 -34.41
N PHE A 24 -36.74 4.97 -33.11
CA PHE A 24 -37.19 6.24 -32.54
C PHE A 24 -36.24 7.42 -32.84
N LEU A 25 -34.99 7.14 -33.23
CA LEU A 25 -34.01 8.17 -33.62
C LEU A 25 -34.05 8.50 -35.12
N LYS A 26 -34.75 7.71 -35.93
CA LYS A 26 -34.68 7.77 -37.41
C LYS A 26 -33.24 7.65 -37.88
N PHE A 27 -32.51 6.68 -37.34
CA PHE A 27 -31.08 6.53 -37.56
C PHE A 27 -30.79 6.09 -39.01
N ASP A 28 -29.94 6.84 -39.70
CA ASP A 28 -29.41 6.49 -41.02
C ASP A 28 -27.90 6.80 -41.06
N PHE A 29 -27.12 5.81 -41.49
CA PHE A 29 -25.69 5.98 -41.70
C PHE A 29 -25.27 5.36 -43.03
N GLY A 30 -24.61 6.14 -43.88
CA GLY A 30 -24.12 5.67 -45.17
C GLY A 30 -25.21 5.20 -46.14
N GLY A 31 -26.45 5.70 -46.01
CA GLY A 31 -27.59 5.30 -46.85
C GLY A 31 -28.27 4.01 -46.38
N THR A 32 -27.96 3.54 -45.18
CA THR A 32 -28.60 2.38 -44.55
C THR A 32 -29.42 2.84 -43.35
N ALA A 33 -30.74 2.91 -43.54
CA ALA A 33 -31.68 3.25 -42.47
C ALA A 33 -31.88 2.08 -41.48
N TYR A 34 -31.88 2.39 -40.18
CA TYR A 34 -32.04 1.40 -39.11
C TYR A 34 -33.37 0.63 -39.24
N GLU A 35 -34.46 1.30 -39.58
CA GLU A 35 -35.76 0.65 -39.82
C GLU A 35 -35.68 -0.51 -40.84
N SER A 36 -34.89 -0.36 -41.91
CA SER A 36 -34.69 -1.42 -42.92
C SER A 36 -33.89 -2.59 -42.36
N GLU A 37 -32.84 -2.32 -41.58
CA GLU A 37 -32.07 -3.36 -40.92
C GLU A 37 -32.87 -4.07 -39.83
N LEU A 38 -33.73 -3.34 -39.13
CA LEU A 38 -34.60 -3.86 -38.10
C LEU A 38 -35.57 -4.90 -38.66
N GLN A 39 -36.25 -4.59 -39.76
CA GLN A 39 -37.14 -5.54 -40.45
C GLN A 39 -36.40 -6.81 -40.90
N LYS A 40 -35.19 -6.66 -41.45
CA LYS A 40 -34.35 -7.81 -41.87
C LYS A 40 -33.97 -8.70 -40.68
N ASN A 41 -33.54 -8.10 -39.56
CA ASN A 41 -33.13 -8.84 -38.37
C ASN A 41 -34.32 -9.49 -37.65
N GLN A 42 -35.47 -8.81 -37.61
CA GLN A 42 -36.74 -9.37 -37.10
C GLN A 42 -37.17 -10.59 -37.92
N ALA A 43 -37.13 -10.51 -39.25
CA ALA A 43 -37.44 -11.63 -40.13
C ALA A 43 -36.46 -12.80 -39.95
N ARG A 44 -35.16 -12.51 -39.81
CA ARG A 44 -34.12 -13.51 -39.60
C ARG A 44 -34.27 -14.26 -38.26
N ALA A 45 -34.49 -13.53 -37.18
CA ALA A 45 -34.61 -14.11 -35.83
C ALA A 45 -36.03 -14.64 -35.52
N LYS A 46 -37.03 -14.27 -36.35
CA LYS A 46 -38.46 -14.51 -36.09
C LYS A 46 -38.89 -14.00 -34.70
N ASN A 47 -38.36 -12.85 -34.30
CA ASN A 47 -38.62 -12.21 -33.02
C ASN A 47 -38.53 -10.68 -33.16
N LEU A 48 -39.19 -9.93 -32.28
CA LEU A 48 -39.21 -8.46 -32.31
C LEU A 48 -38.04 -7.81 -31.57
N SER A 49 -37.29 -8.59 -30.78
CA SER A 49 -36.11 -8.14 -30.05
C SER A 49 -35.11 -9.29 -29.90
N ALA A 50 -33.92 -8.99 -29.40
CA ALA A 50 -32.87 -9.97 -29.18
C ALA A 50 -33.00 -10.75 -27.87
N ILE A 51 -34.09 -10.59 -27.10
CA ILE A 51 -34.28 -11.26 -25.80
C ILE A 51 -35.58 -12.06 -25.81
N LYS A 52 -35.49 -13.31 -25.34
CA LYS A 52 -36.63 -14.16 -24.98
C LYS A 52 -36.67 -14.29 -23.47
N CYS A 53 -37.86 -14.16 -22.89
CA CYS A 53 -38.13 -14.25 -21.47
C CYS A 53 -39.19 -15.33 -21.27
N MET A 54 -38.98 -16.26 -20.35
CA MET A 54 -39.96 -17.31 -20.03
C MET A 54 -39.72 -17.89 -18.64
N VAL A 55 -40.73 -18.56 -18.09
CA VAL A 55 -40.54 -19.41 -16.92
C VAL A 55 -40.12 -20.80 -17.41
N LYS A 56 -39.04 -21.32 -16.83
CA LYS A 56 -38.48 -22.63 -17.17
C LYS A 56 -38.16 -23.41 -15.89
N THR A 57 -38.29 -24.72 -15.93
CA THR A 57 -37.90 -25.66 -14.87
C THR A 57 -36.59 -26.32 -15.30
N LEU A 58 -35.52 -26.07 -14.54
CA LEU A 58 -34.24 -26.74 -14.73
C LEU A 58 -34.19 -27.98 -13.85
N GLY A 59 -33.70 -29.10 -14.38
CA GLY A 59 -33.64 -30.38 -13.66
C GLY A 59 -32.36 -31.16 -13.96
N PRO A 60 -32.17 -32.31 -13.29
CA PRO A 60 -31.03 -33.18 -13.55
C PRO A 60 -31.07 -33.69 -14.99
N LYS A 61 -29.93 -33.66 -15.68
CA LYS A 61 -29.79 -34.17 -17.06
C LYS A 61 -30.23 -35.65 -17.11
N GLY A 62 -31.21 -35.95 -17.97
CA GLY A 62 -31.71 -37.33 -18.17
C GLY A 62 -32.74 -37.82 -17.15
N SER A 63 -33.18 -36.97 -16.21
CA SER A 63 -34.27 -37.29 -15.27
C SER A 63 -35.56 -36.56 -15.67
N SER A 64 -36.70 -37.27 -15.58
CA SER A 64 -38.04 -36.68 -15.72
C SER A 64 -38.71 -36.40 -14.36
N ASP A 65 -37.96 -36.52 -13.25
CA ASP A 65 -38.49 -36.28 -11.91
C ASP A 65 -38.66 -34.77 -11.67
N GLU A 66 -39.89 -34.29 -11.84
CA GLU A 66 -40.25 -32.88 -11.62
C GLU A 66 -39.97 -32.43 -10.17
N ALA A 67 -39.93 -33.34 -9.19
CA ALA A 67 -39.68 -33.00 -7.79
C ALA A 67 -38.24 -32.48 -7.55
N LEU A 68 -37.31 -32.80 -8.45
CA LEU A 68 -35.93 -32.31 -8.41
C LEU A 68 -35.73 -31.00 -9.18
N GLY A 69 -36.78 -30.50 -9.84
CA GLY A 69 -36.72 -29.31 -10.68
C GLY A 69 -36.65 -28.00 -9.89
N VAL A 70 -35.92 -27.02 -10.42
CA VAL A 70 -35.93 -25.64 -9.94
C VAL A 70 -36.57 -24.76 -11.00
N ARG A 71 -37.72 -24.16 -10.66
CA ARG A 71 -38.38 -23.15 -11.51
C ARG A 71 -37.58 -21.86 -11.48
N VAL A 72 -37.29 -21.29 -12.66
CA VAL A 72 -36.49 -20.08 -12.84
C VAL A 72 -37.17 -19.13 -13.81
N MET A 73 -36.86 -17.84 -13.64
CA MET A 73 -37.02 -16.87 -14.71
C MET A 73 -35.84 -17.04 -15.68
N TRP A 74 -36.11 -17.61 -16.85
CA TRP A 74 -35.13 -17.81 -17.91
C TRP A 74 -35.16 -16.67 -18.90
N MET A 75 -34.00 -16.06 -19.13
CA MET A 75 -33.83 -15.02 -20.13
C MET A 75 -32.67 -15.40 -21.04
N GLU A 76 -32.84 -15.27 -22.35
CA GLU A 76 -31.78 -15.62 -23.30
C GLU A 76 -31.67 -14.63 -24.43
N HIS A 77 -30.42 -14.37 -24.82
CA HIS A 77 -30.11 -13.63 -26.03
C HIS A 77 -30.28 -14.49 -27.28
N ASP A 78 -30.91 -13.92 -28.30
CA ASP A 78 -30.96 -14.45 -29.66
C ASP A 78 -29.92 -13.74 -30.52
N PHE A 79 -28.77 -14.39 -30.71
CA PHE A 79 -27.66 -13.81 -31.48
C PHE A 79 -28.03 -13.56 -32.96
N ALA A 80 -29.06 -14.22 -33.50
CA ALA A 80 -29.55 -13.96 -34.84
C ALA A 80 -30.20 -12.57 -34.99
N PHE A 81 -30.56 -11.89 -33.89
CA PHE A 81 -31.09 -10.53 -33.91
C PHE A 81 -29.98 -9.53 -33.60
N PHE A 82 -29.46 -8.83 -34.62
CA PHE A 82 -28.37 -7.85 -34.47
C PHE A 82 -27.19 -8.32 -33.57
N GLY A 83 -26.76 -9.57 -33.72
CA GLY A 83 -25.68 -10.13 -32.91
C GLY A 83 -25.98 -10.13 -31.41
N GLY A 84 -27.26 -10.26 -31.02
CA GLY A 84 -27.68 -10.24 -29.63
C GLY A 84 -27.48 -8.89 -28.92
N SER A 85 -27.35 -7.80 -29.68
CA SER A 85 -27.04 -6.48 -29.12
C SER A 85 -28.13 -5.96 -28.17
N LEU A 86 -27.69 -5.34 -27.07
CA LEU A 86 -28.55 -4.73 -26.06
C LEU A 86 -29.07 -3.39 -26.55
N GLY A 87 -30.37 -3.27 -26.83
CA GLY A 87 -31.09 -2.01 -27.05
C GLY A 87 -32.19 -1.78 -26.00
N CYS A 88 -33.02 -0.77 -26.19
CA CYS A 88 -34.06 -0.34 -25.25
C CYS A 88 -35.12 -1.42 -25.00
N ALA A 89 -35.52 -2.15 -26.03
CA ALA A 89 -36.49 -3.25 -25.90
C ALA A 89 -35.93 -4.43 -25.11
N GLU A 90 -34.65 -4.77 -25.33
CA GLU A 90 -33.94 -5.80 -24.58
C GLU A 90 -33.75 -5.39 -23.12
N GLY A 91 -33.36 -4.13 -22.89
CA GLY A 91 -33.25 -3.54 -21.56
C GLY A 91 -34.55 -3.60 -20.79
N GLU A 92 -35.67 -3.26 -21.43
CA GLU A 92 -37.01 -3.36 -20.86
C GLU A 92 -37.38 -4.82 -20.53
N LYS A 93 -37.19 -5.77 -21.46
CA LYS A 93 -37.53 -7.19 -21.22
C LYS A 93 -36.72 -7.79 -20.07
N LEU A 94 -35.41 -7.55 -20.05
CA LEU A 94 -34.54 -8.03 -18.97
C LEU A 94 -34.96 -7.44 -17.62
N THR A 95 -35.22 -6.13 -17.57
CA THR A 95 -35.70 -5.44 -16.35
C THR A 95 -37.00 -6.05 -15.85
N ARG A 96 -38.00 -6.22 -16.72
CA ARG A 96 -39.27 -6.87 -16.37
C ARG A 96 -39.08 -8.31 -15.92
N GLY A 97 -38.14 -9.04 -16.51
CA GLY A 97 -37.79 -10.40 -16.09
C GLY A 97 -37.28 -10.45 -14.66
N PHE A 98 -36.33 -9.57 -14.29
CA PHE A 98 -35.86 -9.44 -12.92
C PHE A 98 -36.96 -9.03 -11.94
N GLU A 99 -37.82 -8.08 -12.33
CA GLU A 99 -38.97 -7.65 -11.52
C GLU A 99 -40.00 -8.77 -11.32
N TYR A 100 -40.32 -9.51 -12.38
CA TYR A 100 -41.21 -10.66 -12.34
C TYR A 100 -40.64 -11.75 -11.44
N ALA A 101 -39.35 -12.05 -11.57
CA ALA A 101 -38.66 -13.03 -10.73
C ALA A 101 -38.72 -12.65 -9.25
N LYS A 102 -38.47 -11.37 -8.93
CA LYS A 102 -38.61 -10.83 -7.57
C LYS A 102 -40.04 -10.97 -7.04
N GLN A 103 -41.05 -10.64 -7.84
CA GLN A 103 -42.46 -10.72 -7.45
C GLN A 103 -42.90 -12.17 -7.17
N HIS A 104 -42.37 -13.13 -7.94
CA HIS A 104 -42.77 -14.54 -7.87
C HIS A 104 -41.79 -15.43 -7.08
N GLY A 105 -40.75 -14.86 -6.48
CA GLY A 105 -39.76 -15.60 -5.70
C GLY A 105 -38.93 -16.58 -6.53
N LEU A 106 -38.66 -16.26 -7.80
CA LEU A 106 -37.93 -17.12 -8.72
C LEU A 106 -36.44 -16.74 -8.77
N PRO A 107 -35.51 -17.72 -8.79
CA PRO A 107 -34.15 -17.49 -9.25
C PRO A 107 -34.13 -17.05 -10.71
N VAL A 108 -33.08 -16.33 -11.10
CA VAL A 108 -32.89 -15.82 -12.46
C VAL A 108 -31.72 -16.53 -13.12
N VAL A 109 -31.90 -16.94 -14.38
CA VAL A 109 -30.81 -17.41 -15.24
C VAL A 109 -30.83 -16.64 -16.55
N VAL A 110 -29.70 -15.99 -16.89
CA VAL A 110 -29.54 -15.26 -18.15
C VAL A 110 -28.49 -15.94 -19.03
N LYS A 111 -28.89 -16.37 -20.23
CA LYS A 111 -27.97 -16.85 -21.27
C LYS A 111 -27.49 -15.69 -22.14
N CYS A 112 -26.24 -15.30 -21.93
CA CYS A 112 -25.61 -14.12 -22.51
C CYS A 112 -24.88 -14.45 -23.81
N ALA A 113 -25.42 -14.00 -24.94
CA ALA A 113 -24.80 -14.04 -26.27
C ALA A 113 -24.95 -12.65 -26.90
N SER A 114 -23.90 -11.83 -26.93
CA SER A 114 -24.01 -10.45 -27.42
C SER A 114 -22.71 -9.90 -27.99
N GLY A 115 -22.83 -9.15 -29.08
CA GLY A 115 -21.78 -8.31 -29.64
C GLY A 115 -21.63 -6.94 -28.94
N GLY A 116 -22.52 -6.57 -28.01
CA GLY A 116 -22.44 -5.31 -27.25
C GLY A 116 -23.74 -4.49 -27.26
N ALA A 117 -23.60 -3.16 -27.18
CA ALA A 117 -24.74 -2.24 -27.20
C ALA A 117 -25.24 -1.98 -28.63
N ARG A 118 -26.53 -1.74 -28.81
CA ARG A 118 -27.13 -1.41 -30.10
C ARG A 118 -26.90 0.05 -30.46
N MET A 119 -25.92 0.31 -31.31
CA MET A 119 -25.50 1.67 -31.68
C MET A 119 -26.62 2.48 -32.38
N HIS A 120 -27.50 1.82 -33.13
CA HIS A 120 -28.64 2.45 -33.81
C HIS A 120 -29.60 3.18 -32.85
N GLU A 121 -29.69 2.74 -31.60
CA GLU A 121 -30.54 3.34 -30.56
C GLU A 121 -29.78 4.35 -29.67
N GLY A 122 -28.51 4.66 -30.02
CA GLY A 122 -27.69 5.69 -29.41
C GLY A 122 -27.46 5.51 -27.91
N THR A 123 -27.39 6.63 -27.18
CA THR A 123 -27.09 6.63 -25.74
C THR A 123 -28.15 5.91 -24.89
N LEU A 124 -29.41 5.86 -25.32
CA LEU A 124 -30.45 5.15 -24.56
C LEU A 124 -30.20 3.64 -24.51
N SER A 125 -29.56 3.09 -25.54
CA SER A 125 -29.04 1.73 -25.58
C SER A 125 -28.03 1.46 -24.45
N LEU A 126 -27.06 2.38 -24.28
CA LEU A 126 -26.08 2.33 -23.19
C LEU A 126 -26.77 2.41 -21.82
N MET A 127 -27.76 3.29 -21.67
CA MET A 127 -28.48 3.48 -20.39
C MET A 127 -29.24 2.22 -19.93
N GLN A 128 -29.51 1.26 -20.81
CA GLN A 128 -30.12 -0.01 -20.41
C GLN A 128 -29.22 -0.82 -19.46
N MET A 129 -27.90 -0.65 -19.53
CA MET A 129 -26.98 -1.27 -18.57
C MET A 129 -27.31 -0.84 -17.13
N ALA A 130 -27.43 0.48 -16.92
CA ALA A 130 -27.78 1.02 -15.61
C ALA A 130 -29.16 0.54 -15.14
N LYS A 131 -30.15 0.55 -16.05
CA LYS A 131 -31.51 0.10 -15.77
C LYS A 131 -31.57 -1.35 -15.28
N ILE A 132 -30.89 -2.26 -15.97
CA ILE A 132 -30.86 -3.67 -15.60
C ILE A 132 -30.08 -3.86 -14.30
N SER A 133 -28.95 -3.17 -14.12
CA SER A 133 -28.17 -3.27 -12.87
C SER A 133 -28.96 -2.84 -11.63
N CYS A 134 -29.84 -1.84 -11.74
CA CYS A 134 -30.78 -1.52 -10.66
C CYS A 134 -31.74 -2.68 -10.34
N ALA A 135 -32.24 -3.38 -11.36
CA ALA A 135 -33.11 -4.54 -11.19
C ALA A 135 -32.36 -5.75 -10.58
N VAL A 136 -31.11 -5.98 -11.00
CA VAL A 136 -30.22 -7.01 -10.41
C VAL A 136 -29.99 -6.74 -8.91
N ALA A 137 -29.68 -5.49 -8.54
CA ALA A 137 -29.51 -5.11 -7.13
C ALA A 137 -30.81 -5.30 -6.32
N ALA A 138 -31.97 -4.99 -6.92
CA ALA A 138 -33.28 -5.18 -6.30
C ALA A 138 -33.64 -6.66 -6.11
N LEU A 139 -33.25 -7.54 -7.05
CA LEU A 139 -33.36 -9.00 -6.92
C LEU A 139 -32.46 -9.50 -5.79
N GLY A 140 -31.21 -9.01 -5.73
CA GLY A 140 -30.27 -9.44 -4.71
C GLY A 140 -30.68 -9.05 -3.29
N SER A 141 -31.26 -7.86 -3.13
CA SER A 141 -31.86 -7.42 -1.86
C SER A 141 -33.05 -8.26 -1.42
N ALA A 142 -33.70 -8.98 -2.36
CA ALA A 142 -34.78 -9.91 -2.07
C ALA A 142 -34.27 -11.33 -1.74
N GLY A 143 -32.95 -11.56 -1.71
CA GLY A 143 -32.35 -12.86 -1.38
C GLY A 143 -32.51 -13.92 -2.48
N LEU A 144 -32.80 -13.53 -3.73
CA LEU A 144 -33.00 -14.47 -4.83
C LEU A 144 -31.70 -14.68 -5.64
N PRO A 145 -31.38 -15.92 -6.07
CA PRO A 145 -30.16 -16.20 -6.83
C PRO A 145 -30.23 -15.69 -8.27
N PHE A 146 -29.10 -15.21 -8.79
CA PHE A 146 -28.92 -14.83 -10.19
C PHE A 146 -27.67 -15.49 -10.79
N LEU A 147 -27.87 -16.25 -11.87
CA LEU A 147 -26.80 -16.91 -12.62
C LEU A 147 -26.71 -16.40 -14.07
N THR A 148 -25.50 -16.41 -14.63
CA THR A 148 -25.27 -16.13 -16.05
C THR A 148 -24.61 -17.30 -16.75
N LEU A 149 -25.11 -17.62 -17.95
CA LEU A 149 -24.51 -18.56 -18.88
C LEU A 149 -23.79 -17.75 -19.97
N LEU A 150 -22.46 -17.72 -19.92
CA LEU A 150 -21.62 -16.94 -20.84
C LEU A 150 -21.30 -17.79 -22.07
N VAL A 151 -22.03 -17.56 -23.16
CA VAL A 151 -21.86 -18.30 -24.42
C VAL A 151 -21.15 -17.43 -25.47
N ASP A 152 -20.69 -18.08 -26.55
CA ASP A 152 -19.96 -17.39 -27.60
C ASP A 152 -20.85 -16.48 -28.46
N PRO A 153 -20.45 -15.22 -28.72
CA PRO A 153 -19.59 -14.37 -27.91
C PRO A 153 -20.38 -13.55 -26.88
N CYS A 154 -19.72 -13.06 -25.83
CA CYS A 154 -20.27 -12.09 -24.87
C CYS A 154 -19.34 -10.87 -24.70
N TYR A 155 -19.69 -9.77 -25.37
CA TYR A 155 -18.91 -8.52 -25.38
C TYR A 155 -19.71 -7.27 -25.00
N GLY A 156 -18.98 -6.16 -24.84
CA GLY A 156 -19.50 -4.80 -24.78
C GLY A 156 -20.34 -4.50 -23.54
N GLY A 157 -21.47 -3.81 -23.74
CA GLY A 157 -22.34 -3.39 -22.64
C GLY A 157 -22.93 -4.54 -21.84
N VAL A 158 -23.09 -5.72 -22.44
CA VAL A 158 -23.61 -6.91 -21.74
C VAL A 158 -22.56 -7.45 -20.75
N SER A 159 -21.32 -7.66 -21.21
CA SER A 159 -20.22 -8.10 -20.34
C SER A 159 -19.87 -7.06 -19.27
N ALA A 160 -20.00 -5.76 -19.57
CA ALA A 160 -19.79 -4.67 -18.63
C ALA A 160 -20.98 -4.39 -17.67
N SER A 161 -22.02 -5.23 -17.67
CA SER A 161 -23.19 -5.06 -16.78
C SER A 161 -23.63 -6.39 -16.18
N TYR A 162 -24.89 -6.79 -16.37
CA TYR A 162 -25.53 -7.91 -15.68
C TYR A 162 -24.83 -9.26 -15.91
N ALA A 163 -24.11 -9.45 -17.02
CA ALA A 163 -23.36 -10.69 -17.26
C ALA A 163 -22.25 -10.92 -16.22
N MET A 164 -21.65 -9.86 -15.67
CA MET A 164 -20.61 -9.95 -14.63
C MET A 164 -21.14 -9.65 -13.21
N GLN A 165 -22.42 -9.33 -13.07
CA GLN A 165 -23.08 -9.04 -11.78
C GLN A 165 -23.80 -10.27 -11.18
N ALA A 166 -23.69 -11.43 -11.82
CA ALA A 166 -24.26 -12.68 -11.33
C ALA A 166 -23.56 -13.22 -10.08
N ASP A 167 -24.31 -13.97 -9.27
CA ASP A 167 -23.78 -14.67 -8.10
C ASP A 167 -22.80 -15.79 -8.52
N VAL A 168 -23.10 -16.48 -9.63
CA VAL A 168 -22.22 -17.47 -10.28
C VAL A 168 -22.22 -17.28 -11.79
N ARG A 169 -21.02 -17.23 -12.39
CA ARG A 169 -20.80 -17.07 -13.83
C ARG A 169 -20.33 -18.38 -14.45
N ILE A 170 -21.19 -19.01 -15.24
CA ILE A 170 -20.94 -20.30 -15.89
C ILE A 170 -20.53 -20.05 -17.34
N GLY A 171 -19.29 -20.37 -17.69
CA GLY A 171 -18.76 -20.24 -19.06
C GLY A 171 -19.01 -21.49 -19.90
N ALA A 172 -19.41 -21.30 -21.15
CA ALA A 172 -19.38 -22.38 -22.15
C ALA A 172 -17.93 -22.62 -22.60
N ALA A 173 -17.51 -23.88 -22.69
CA ALA A 173 -16.19 -24.23 -23.21
C ALA A 173 -15.96 -23.61 -24.59
N ARG A 174 -14.78 -23.01 -24.80
CA ARG A 174 -14.37 -22.27 -26.01
C ARG A 174 -15.23 -21.04 -26.35
N GLY A 175 -16.17 -20.66 -25.48
CA GLY A 175 -16.92 -19.42 -25.63
C GLY A 175 -16.05 -18.20 -25.35
N ARG A 176 -16.32 -17.08 -26.01
CA ARG A 176 -15.55 -15.85 -25.82
C ARG A 176 -16.26 -14.81 -24.95
N LEU A 177 -15.49 -14.17 -24.08
CA LEU A 177 -15.89 -13.15 -23.11
C LEU A 177 -14.85 -12.02 -23.09
N GLY A 178 -15.32 -10.77 -23.14
CA GLY A 178 -14.46 -9.60 -22.95
C GLY A 178 -15.23 -8.29 -22.95
N PHE A 179 -14.58 -7.17 -22.67
CA PHE A 179 -15.20 -5.86 -22.85
C PHE A 179 -15.26 -5.48 -24.34
N SER A 180 -14.10 -5.39 -24.98
CA SER A 180 -13.99 -5.12 -26.42
C SER A 180 -13.77 -6.43 -27.18
N GLY A 181 -14.52 -6.67 -28.25
CA GLY A 181 -14.26 -7.82 -29.12
C GLY A 181 -12.90 -7.69 -29.86
N PRO A 182 -12.31 -8.80 -30.35
CA PRO A 182 -10.98 -8.81 -30.97
C PRO A 182 -10.83 -7.79 -32.11
N GLN A 183 -11.85 -7.67 -32.96
CA GLN A 183 -11.86 -6.71 -34.08
C GLN A 183 -11.86 -5.25 -33.60
N VAL A 184 -12.55 -4.96 -32.49
CA VAL A 184 -12.54 -3.60 -31.91
C VAL A 184 -11.16 -3.27 -31.36
N ILE A 185 -10.51 -4.22 -30.68
CA ILE A 185 -9.14 -4.04 -30.16
C ILE A 185 -8.15 -3.83 -31.32
N LEU A 186 -8.20 -4.68 -32.34
CA LEU A 186 -7.37 -4.57 -33.54
C LEU A 186 -7.51 -3.19 -34.20
N ASN A 187 -8.75 -2.72 -34.38
CA ASN A 187 -9.02 -1.46 -35.08
C ASN A 187 -8.64 -0.23 -34.25
N THR A 188 -8.78 -0.28 -32.92
CA THR A 188 -8.62 0.91 -32.04
C THR A 188 -7.25 1.02 -31.39
N GLN A 189 -6.61 -0.10 -31.05
CA GLN A 189 -5.32 -0.12 -30.33
C GLN A 189 -4.15 -0.46 -31.25
N PHE A 190 -4.40 -1.21 -32.32
CA PHE A 190 -3.35 -1.70 -33.23
C PHE A 190 -3.47 -1.13 -34.64
N SER A 191 -4.34 -0.12 -34.86
CA SER A 191 -4.52 0.54 -36.16
C SER A 191 -4.72 -0.44 -37.33
N MET A 192 -5.44 -1.54 -37.09
CA MET A 192 -5.69 -2.62 -38.05
C MET A 192 -4.44 -3.45 -38.45
N HIS A 193 -3.33 -3.33 -37.73
CA HIS A 193 -2.12 -4.13 -37.98
C HIS A 193 -2.20 -5.51 -37.30
N GLN A 194 -2.67 -6.51 -38.03
CA GLN A 194 -2.87 -7.89 -37.53
C GLN A 194 -1.60 -8.49 -36.90
N ASP A 195 -0.44 -8.36 -37.55
CA ASP A 195 0.83 -8.90 -37.04
C ASP A 195 1.27 -8.32 -35.68
N SER A 196 0.84 -7.09 -35.37
CA SER A 196 1.14 -6.45 -34.08
C SER A 196 0.17 -6.92 -32.99
N TYR A 197 -1.10 -7.12 -33.35
CA TYR A 197 -2.10 -7.73 -32.47
C TYR A 197 -1.71 -9.17 -32.11
N ASP A 198 -1.38 -10.00 -33.11
CA ASP A 198 -1.07 -11.42 -32.91
C ASP A 198 0.17 -11.63 -32.02
N ARG A 199 1.18 -10.75 -32.12
CA ARG A 199 2.37 -10.79 -31.25
C ARG A 199 2.10 -10.35 -29.81
N ALA A 200 1.08 -9.54 -29.58
CA ALA A 200 0.75 -8.98 -28.27
C ALA A 200 -0.39 -9.72 -27.56
N CYS A 201 -1.25 -10.42 -28.30
CA CYS A 201 -2.41 -11.14 -27.80
C CYS A 201 -1.95 -12.38 -27.01
N PRO A 202 -2.31 -12.51 -25.72
CA PRO A 202 -2.02 -13.72 -24.94
C PRO A 202 -2.69 -14.96 -25.54
N ASP A 203 -2.11 -16.13 -25.26
CA ASP A 203 -2.74 -17.41 -25.58
C ASP A 203 -4.11 -17.53 -24.91
N GLU A 204 -5.09 -18.06 -25.66
CA GLU A 204 -6.48 -18.21 -25.24
C GLU A 204 -7.19 -16.91 -24.81
N PHE A 205 -6.62 -15.74 -25.10
CA PHE A 205 -7.19 -14.46 -24.69
C PHE A 205 -8.68 -14.34 -25.03
N GLN A 206 -9.46 -13.89 -24.04
CA GLN A 206 -10.93 -13.79 -24.10
C GLN A 206 -11.70 -15.11 -24.18
N SER A 207 -11.07 -16.28 -24.08
CA SER A 207 -11.84 -17.52 -23.86
C SER A 207 -12.42 -17.55 -22.44
N ASN A 208 -13.49 -18.32 -22.24
CA ASN A 208 -14.03 -18.57 -20.91
C ASN A 208 -13.03 -19.31 -20.02
N GLU A 209 -12.17 -20.16 -20.60
CA GLU A 209 -11.05 -20.83 -19.91
C GLU A 209 -10.03 -19.81 -19.39
N PHE A 210 -9.66 -18.84 -20.22
CA PHE A 210 -8.83 -17.71 -19.82
C PHE A 210 -9.51 -16.91 -18.70
N GLY A 211 -10.82 -16.65 -18.84
CA GLY A 211 -11.64 -16.01 -17.80
C GLY A 211 -11.61 -16.78 -16.48
N LEU A 212 -11.70 -18.11 -16.50
CA LEU A 212 -11.61 -18.97 -15.32
C LEU A 212 -10.23 -18.87 -14.66
N HIS A 213 -9.16 -19.00 -15.45
CA HIS A 213 -7.78 -18.89 -14.95
C HIS A 213 -7.47 -17.54 -14.30
N HIS A 214 -8.16 -16.47 -14.71
CA HIS A 214 -8.02 -15.13 -14.16
C HIS A 214 -9.15 -14.77 -13.17
N GLY A 215 -9.99 -15.73 -12.76
CA GLY A 215 -11.01 -15.55 -11.73
C GLY A 215 -12.23 -14.72 -12.13
N VAL A 216 -12.41 -14.45 -13.43
CA VAL A 216 -13.55 -13.70 -14.00
C VAL A 216 -14.72 -14.62 -14.36
N VAL A 217 -14.48 -15.91 -14.54
CA VAL A 217 -15.50 -16.96 -14.73
C VAL A 217 -15.38 -17.96 -13.57
N ASP A 218 -16.51 -18.41 -13.03
CA ASP A 218 -16.51 -19.28 -11.85
C ASP A 218 -16.23 -20.74 -12.19
N VAL A 219 -16.78 -21.20 -13.32
CA VAL A 219 -16.66 -22.56 -13.83
C VAL A 219 -16.87 -22.58 -15.34
N VAL A 220 -16.19 -23.49 -16.03
CA VAL A 220 -16.35 -23.72 -17.47
C VAL A 220 -16.83 -25.15 -17.70
N VAL A 221 -17.88 -25.31 -18.51
CA VAL A 221 -18.48 -26.61 -18.84
C VAL A 221 -18.78 -26.71 -20.34
N PRO A 222 -18.93 -27.92 -20.91
CA PRO A 222 -19.48 -28.10 -22.24
C PRO A 222 -20.83 -27.39 -22.40
N ALA A 223 -21.12 -26.87 -23.59
CA ALA A 223 -22.32 -26.04 -23.83
C ALA A 223 -23.63 -26.80 -23.52
N GLU A 224 -23.65 -28.10 -23.78
CA GLU A 224 -24.75 -29.03 -23.50
C GLU A 224 -24.97 -29.30 -22.00
N ASP A 225 -24.00 -28.96 -21.15
CA ASP A 225 -24.05 -29.18 -19.70
C ASP A 225 -24.34 -27.91 -18.89
N MET A 226 -24.44 -26.74 -19.54
CA MET A 226 -24.64 -25.46 -18.86
C MET A 226 -25.93 -25.41 -18.05
N GLU A 227 -27.04 -25.92 -18.59
CA GLU A 227 -28.31 -25.96 -17.86
C GLU A 227 -28.26 -26.91 -16.65
N SER A 228 -27.57 -28.05 -16.81
CA SER A 228 -27.31 -28.99 -15.72
C SER A 228 -26.47 -28.35 -14.62
N MET A 229 -25.41 -27.61 -14.99
CA MET A 229 -24.58 -26.87 -14.03
C MET A 229 -25.38 -25.77 -13.32
N ALA A 230 -26.21 -25.01 -14.05
CA ALA A 230 -27.10 -24.01 -13.47
C ALA A 230 -28.08 -24.63 -12.47
N TRP A 231 -28.69 -25.78 -12.81
CA TRP A 231 -29.54 -26.54 -11.90
C TRP A 231 -28.77 -26.99 -10.66
N GLN A 232 -27.56 -27.55 -10.80
CA GLN A 232 -26.76 -27.98 -9.67
C GLN A 232 -26.50 -26.83 -8.70
N VAL A 233 -26.08 -25.67 -9.20
CA VAL A 233 -25.85 -24.46 -8.39
C VAL A 233 -27.15 -24.01 -7.71
N LEU A 234 -28.24 -23.87 -8.47
CA LEU A 234 -29.52 -23.40 -7.93
C LEU A 234 -30.15 -24.38 -6.94
N SER A 235 -29.94 -25.68 -7.10
CA SER A 235 -30.44 -26.68 -6.14
C SER A 235 -29.75 -26.59 -4.78
N VAL A 236 -28.62 -25.87 -4.67
CA VAL A 236 -28.00 -25.49 -3.39
C VAL A 236 -28.47 -24.10 -2.96
N LEU A 237 -28.40 -23.09 -3.84
CA LEU A 237 -28.71 -21.69 -3.49
C LEU A 237 -30.20 -21.44 -3.20
N ALA A 238 -31.09 -22.14 -3.89
CA ALA A 238 -32.54 -22.05 -3.71
C ALA A 238 -33.07 -23.15 -2.77
N ALA A 239 -32.19 -23.96 -2.17
CA ALA A 239 -32.60 -24.98 -1.22
C ALA A 239 -33.26 -24.34 0.00
N LYS A 240 -34.42 -24.87 0.39
CA LYS A 240 -34.98 -24.51 1.70
C LYS A 240 -34.07 -25.04 2.80
N PRO A 241 -33.89 -24.32 3.92
CA PRO A 241 -33.14 -24.82 5.06
C PRO A 241 -33.70 -26.18 5.51
N MET A 242 -32.92 -27.24 5.31
CA MET A 242 -33.29 -28.58 5.74
C MET A 242 -32.70 -28.87 7.12
N ARG A 243 -33.55 -29.37 8.01
CA ARG A 243 -33.18 -29.89 9.31
C ARG A 243 -33.12 -31.42 9.22
N PRO A 244 -31.94 -32.04 9.04
CA PRO A 244 -31.82 -33.49 9.06
C PRO A 244 -32.25 -34.06 10.43
N PRO A 245 -32.72 -35.33 10.47
CA PRO A 245 -33.08 -36.00 11.72
C PRO A 245 -31.89 -36.03 12.68
N SER A 246 -32.13 -35.81 13.97
CA SER A 246 -31.06 -35.79 14.97
C SER A 246 -30.44 -37.18 15.13
N THR A 247 -29.20 -37.36 14.69
CA THR A 247 -28.40 -38.54 15.00
C THR A 247 -27.50 -38.22 16.18
N SER A 248 -27.74 -38.87 17.33
CA SER A 248 -26.94 -38.69 18.55
C SER A 248 -25.68 -39.57 18.53
N THR A 249 -24.90 -39.52 17.46
CA THR A 249 -23.64 -40.26 17.39
C THR A 249 -22.56 -39.45 18.11
N LYS A 250 -21.81 -40.08 19.00
CA LYS A 250 -20.66 -39.46 19.66
C LYS A 250 -19.40 -39.74 18.86
N ILE A 251 -18.45 -38.81 18.88
CA ILE A 251 -17.11 -39.03 18.33
C ILE A 251 -16.48 -40.21 19.06
N THR A 252 -15.97 -41.17 18.29
CA THR A 252 -15.25 -42.33 18.83
C THR A 252 -13.80 -41.92 19.08
N GLU A 253 -13.32 -42.06 20.31
CA GLU A 253 -11.92 -41.80 20.63
C GLU A 253 -11.04 -42.97 20.16
N PHE A 254 -9.91 -42.64 19.55
CA PHE A 254 -8.88 -43.60 19.15
C PHE A 254 -7.57 -43.28 19.86
N ALA A 255 -6.74 -44.30 20.09
CA ALA A 255 -5.44 -44.10 20.71
C ALA A 255 -4.57 -43.20 19.81
N SER A 256 -4.16 -42.04 20.32
CA SER A 256 -3.12 -41.23 19.70
C SER A 256 -1.78 -41.55 20.36
N GLY A 257 -0.81 -42.06 19.60
CA GLY A 257 0.58 -42.09 20.06
C GLY A 257 1.13 -40.67 20.33
N ASN A 258 2.42 -40.57 20.66
CA ASN A 258 3.04 -39.27 20.99
C ASN A 258 2.77 -38.19 19.92
N PRO A 259 2.49 -36.94 20.33
CA PRO A 259 2.28 -35.82 19.42
C PRO A 259 3.52 -35.59 18.55
N ASP A 260 3.29 -35.49 17.24
CA ASP A 260 4.33 -35.26 16.24
C ASP A 260 3.71 -34.52 15.05
N TYR A 261 4.15 -33.28 14.84
CA TYR A 261 3.60 -32.42 13.79
C TYR A 261 3.91 -32.95 12.38
N LEU A 262 4.94 -33.79 12.22
CA LEU A 262 5.28 -34.39 10.93
C LEU A 262 4.21 -35.39 10.44
N LYS A 263 3.38 -35.93 11.36
CA LYS A 263 2.23 -36.79 10.99
C LYS A 263 1.21 -36.06 10.11
N SER A 264 1.08 -34.74 10.25
CA SER A 264 0.22 -33.89 9.41
C SER A 264 0.77 -33.70 7.97
N ARG A 265 2.05 -34.03 7.74
CA ARG A 265 2.77 -33.80 6.48
C ARG A 265 2.95 -35.05 5.63
N ARG A 266 2.51 -36.21 6.09
CA ARG A 266 2.61 -37.45 5.31
C ARG A 266 1.81 -37.31 4.01
N LEU A 267 2.37 -37.82 2.90
CA LEU A 267 1.76 -37.72 1.57
C LEU A 267 0.55 -38.64 1.41
N ASP A 268 0.54 -39.76 2.13
CA ASP A 268 -0.54 -40.76 2.18
C ASP A 268 -1.72 -40.33 3.07
N ARG A 269 -1.65 -39.19 3.76
CA ARG A 269 -2.75 -38.68 4.57
C ARG A 269 -3.84 -38.10 3.66
N TYR A 270 -5.11 -38.37 3.99
CA TYR A 270 -6.25 -37.70 3.36
C TYR A 270 -6.19 -36.18 3.61
N ASP A 271 -6.55 -35.40 2.58
CA ASP A 271 -6.58 -33.93 2.66
C ASP A 271 -8.03 -33.40 2.61
N SER A 272 -8.17 -32.07 2.60
CA SER A 272 -9.49 -31.41 2.52
C SER A 272 -10.31 -31.83 1.28
N THR A 273 -9.66 -32.23 0.18
CA THR A 273 -10.31 -32.69 -1.05
C THR A 273 -10.90 -34.07 -0.87
N ASP A 274 -10.20 -34.99 -0.23
CA ASP A 274 -10.69 -36.35 0.01
C ASP A 274 -11.84 -36.37 1.00
N ILE A 275 -11.70 -35.59 2.09
CA ILE A 275 -12.75 -35.43 3.09
C ILE A 275 -14.02 -34.91 2.42
N LEU A 276 -13.92 -33.86 1.59
CA LEU A 276 -15.09 -33.26 0.96
C LEU A 276 -15.79 -34.21 -0.02
N LYS A 277 -15.04 -35.04 -0.75
CA LYS A 277 -15.61 -36.05 -1.66
C LYS A 277 -16.49 -37.06 -0.91
N GLN A 278 -16.14 -37.42 0.32
CA GLN A 278 -16.94 -38.37 1.12
C GLN A 278 -18.02 -37.67 1.96
N LEU A 279 -17.76 -36.46 2.45
CA LEU A 279 -18.67 -35.66 3.28
C LEU A 279 -19.91 -35.17 2.51
N SER A 280 -19.80 -35.02 1.19
CA SER A 280 -20.86 -34.49 0.33
C SER A 280 -21.35 -35.51 -0.69
N VAL A 281 -22.65 -35.51 -0.97
CA VAL A 281 -23.20 -36.23 -2.15
C VAL A 281 -22.89 -35.50 -3.44
N ARG A 282 -22.64 -34.19 -3.34
CA ARG A 282 -22.35 -33.32 -4.47
C ARG A 282 -21.57 -32.11 -3.98
N PHE A 283 -20.52 -31.78 -4.72
CA PHE A 283 -19.74 -30.57 -4.55
C PHE A 283 -19.53 -29.91 -5.91
N ILE A 284 -19.73 -28.60 -5.95
CA ILE A 284 -19.57 -27.76 -7.13
C ILE A 284 -18.41 -26.81 -6.82
N ASP A 285 -17.24 -27.08 -7.40
CA ASP A 285 -16.05 -26.24 -7.26
C ASP A 285 -16.25 -24.96 -8.06
N LEU A 286 -16.23 -23.82 -7.37
CA LEU A 286 -16.45 -22.50 -7.95
C LEU A 286 -15.34 -21.58 -7.49
N GLY A 287 -14.74 -20.85 -8.42
CA GLY A 287 -13.56 -20.05 -8.14
C GLY A 287 -13.65 -18.62 -8.61
N GLY A 288 -12.63 -17.85 -8.28
CA GLY A 288 -12.43 -16.51 -8.84
C GLY A 288 -12.88 -15.41 -7.89
N ASP A 289 -12.00 -14.43 -7.70
CA ASP A 289 -12.29 -13.20 -6.97
C ASP A 289 -12.96 -12.11 -7.83
N GLY A 290 -13.04 -12.32 -9.15
CA GLY A 290 -13.64 -11.38 -10.10
C GLY A 290 -12.80 -10.14 -10.43
N LYS A 291 -11.54 -10.05 -9.99
CA LYS A 291 -10.75 -8.79 -10.03
C LYS A 291 -9.63 -8.73 -11.07
N GLY A 292 -9.45 -9.74 -11.93
CA GLY A 292 -8.43 -9.71 -12.99
C GLY A 292 -7.21 -10.59 -12.68
N PRO A 293 -6.01 -10.29 -13.21
CA PRO A 293 -4.99 -11.31 -13.36
C PRO A 293 -4.59 -11.96 -12.03
N HIS A 294 -4.57 -13.29 -12.04
CA HIS A 294 -4.37 -14.17 -10.88
C HIS A 294 -5.55 -14.25 -9.88
N GLY A 295 -6.76 -13.90 -10.30
CA GLY A 295 -7.97 -13.97 -9.47
C GLY A 295 -8.42 -15.38 -9.07
N LEU A 296 -7.80 -16.43 -9.61
CA LEU A 296 -8.05 -17.82 -9.25
C LEU A 296 -6.90 -18.38 -8.39
N ASP A 297 -7.18 -18.67 -7.12
CA ASP A 297 -6.20 -19.30 -6.24
C ASP A 297 -6.10 -20.80 -6.46
N LYS A 298 -4.88 -21.31 -6.29
CA LYS A 298 -4.58 -22.73 -6.48
C LYS A 298 -4.71 -23.53 -5.18
N CYS A 299 -4.54 -22.91 -4.01
CA CYS A 299 -4.65 -23.56 -2.72
C CYS A 299 -6.08 -23.42 -2.16
N LEU A 300 -6.55 -22.20 -1.93
CA LEU A 300 -7.84 -21.94 -1.30
C LEU A 300 -8.95 -21.90 -2.35
N ARG A 301 -9.73 -22.98 -2.39
CA ARG A 301 -10.87 -23.17 -3.29
C ARG A 301 -12.18 -23.05 -2.51
N CYS A 302 -13.21 -22.56 -3.19
CA CYS A 302 -14.55 -22.41 -2.62
C CYS A 302 -15.57 -23.18 -3.45
N GLY A 303 -16.78 -23.32 -2.94
CA GLY A 303 -17.85 -23.95 -3.70
C GLY A 303 -19.12 -24.17 -2.90
N LEU A 304 -20.04 -24.85 -3.55
CA LEU A 304 -21.35 -25.20 -3.02
C LEU A 304 -21.42 -26.71 -2.84
N ALA A 305 -21.93 -27.18 -1.71
CA ALA A 305 -22.07 -28.60 -1.44
C ALA A 305 -23.46 -28.96 -0.93
N THR A 306 -23.87 -30.19 -1.23
CA THR A 306 -24.95 -30.89 -0.53
C THR A 306 -24.29 -32.01 0.29
N LEU A 307 -24.39 -31.94 1.61
CA LEU A 307 -23.85 -32.95 2.53
C LEU A 307 -24.57 -34.30 2.38
N GLN A 308 -24.00 -35.38 2.90
CA GLN A 308 -24.66 -36.71 2.96
C GLN A 308 -26.04 -36.67 3.63
N SER A 309 -26.27 -35.73 4.55
CA SER A 309 -27.56 -35.49 5.18
C SER A 309 -28.61 -34.80 4.29
N GLY A 310 -28.23 -34.36 3.09
CA GLY A 310 -29.04 -33.52 2.22
C GLY A 310 -28.95 -32.02 2.52
N ARG A 311 -28.19 -31.61 3.54
CA ARG A 311 -28.03 -30.20 3.93
C ARG A 311 -27.15 -29.44 2.93
N SER A 312 -27.63 -28.28 2.47
CA SER A 312 -26.90 -27.36 1.60
C SER A 312 -25.95 -26.46 2.40
N VAL A 313 -24.69 -26.37 1.96
CA VAL A 313 -23.65 -25.55 2.62
C VAL A 313 -22.73 -24.87 1.60
N VAL A 314 -22.12 -23.77 2.03
CA VAL A 314 -20.95 -23.17 1.36
C VAL A 314 -19.69 -23.80 1.94
N VAL A 315 -18.74 -24.18 1.09
CA VAL A 315 -17.49 -24.83 1.51
C VAL A 315 -16.27 -24.01 1.09
N MET A 316 -15.31 -23.87 1.99
CA MET A 316 -13.94 -23.44 1.68
C MET A 316 -12.99 -24.57 2.02
N ARG A 317 -12.02 -24.84 1.13
CA ARG A 317 -11.00 -25.87 1.36
C ARG A 317 -9.62 -25.42 0.93
N CYS A 318 -8.61 -25.80 1.69
CA CYS A 318 -7.22 -25.77 1.24
C CYS A 318 -6.90 -27.05 0.48
N CYS A 319 -6.56 -26.92 -0.80
CA CYS A 319 -6.04 -27.99 -1.64
C CYS A 319 -4.54 -28.19 -1.36
N LYS A 320 -4.12 -29.45 -1.22
CA LYS A 320 -2.73 -29.82 -0.91
C LYS A 320 -2.22 -30.92 -1.85
N GLY A 321 -2.99 -32.01 -1.97
CA GLY A 321 -2.68 -33.17 -2.79
C GLY A 321 -1.60 -34.09 -2.22
N HIS A 322 -1.39 -35.22 -2.89
CA HIS A 322 -0.64 -36.38 -2.36
C HIS A 322 0.71 -36.60 -3.02
N THR A 323 1.07 -35.81 -4.03
CA THR A 323 2.39 -35.88 -4.68
C THR A 323 3.15 -34.56 -4.55
N PRO A 324 4.48 -34.56 -4.68
CA PRO A 324 5.24 -33.31 -4.77
C PRO A 324 4.76 -32.37 -5.89
N VAL A 325 4.31 -32.94 -7.02
CA VAL A 325 3.74 -32.18 -8.15
C VAL A 325 2.42 -31.52 -7.76
N ASP A 326 1.56 -32.22 -7.02
CA ASP A 326 0.32 -31.62 -6.52
C ASP A 326 0.60 -30.47 -5.54
N ARG A 327 1.60 -30.65 -4.67
CA ARG A 327 2.00 -29.59 -3.72
C ARG A 327 2.45 -28.35 -4.47
N GLU A 328 3.33 -28.48 -5.45
CA GLU A 328 3.75 -27.36 -6.30
C GLU A 328 2.54 -26.71 -7.00
N LYS A 329 1.65 -27.53 -7.58
CA LYS A 329 0.43 -27.05 -8.24
C LYS A 329 -0.45 -26.24 -7.30
N HIS A 330 -0.52 -26.59 -6.02
CA HIS A 330 -1.33 -25.90 -5.01
C HIS A 330 -0.52 -24.94 -4.12
N ASN A 331 0.58 -24.36 -4.61
CA ASN A 331 1.43 -23.40 -3.89
C ASN A 331 1.91 -23.92 -2.51
N HIS A 332 2.24 -25.21 -2.43
CA HIS A 332 2.58 -25.94 -1.20
C HIS A 332 1.54 -25.77 -0.07
N ALA A 333 0.26 -25.76 -0.44
CA ALA A 333 -0.86 -25.51 0.46
C ALA A 333 -0.77 -24.15 1.17
N MET A 334 -0.37 -23.11 0.44
CA MET A 334 -0.37 -21.73 0.93
C MET A 334 -1.26 -20.85 0.04
N PRO A 335 -2.37 -20.31 0.58
CA PRO A 335 -3.24 -19.41 -0.16
C PRO A 335 -2.56 -18.08 -0.50
N ALA A 336 -2.80 -17.59 -1.70
CA ALA A 336 -2.48 -16.23 -2.13
C ALA A 336 -3.68 -15.29 -1.90
N PRO A 337 -3.54 -13.97 -2.10
CA PRO A 337 -4.60 -13.00 -1.78
C PRO A 337 -5.93 -13.27 -2.51
N ALA A 338 -5.86 -13.79 -3.73
CA ALA A 338 -7.04 -14.15 -4.52
C ALA A 338 -7.89 -15.24 -3.86
N GLY A 339 -7.27 -16.15 -3.12
CA GLY A 339 -7.96 -17.21 -2.40
C GLY A 339 -8.80 -16.65 -1.27
N TYR A 340 -8.23 -15.73 -0.50
CA TYR A 340 -8.94 -15.04 0.57
C TYR A 340 -10.09 -14.18 0.02
N ARG A 341 -9.88 -13.47 -1.10
CA ARG A 341 -10.94 -12.70 -1.76
C ARG A 341 -12.05 -13.57 -2.36
N THR A 342 -11.72 -14.75 -2.87
CA THR A 342 -12.71 -15.74 -3.27
C THR A 342 -13.53 -16.19 -2.05
N ALA A 343 -12.87 -16.52 -0.93
CA ALA A 343 -13.57 -16.88 0.31
C ALA A 343 -14.48 -15.75 0.81
N LEU A 344 -14.06 -14.48 0.73
CA LEU A 344 -14.88 -13.32 1.06
C LEU A 344 -16.20 -13.30 0.27
N ARG A 345 -16.12 -13.46 -1.06
CA ARG A 345 -17.29 -13.52 -1.93
C ARG A 345 -18.23 -14.66 -1.54
N PHE A 346 -17.68 -15.81 -1.16
CA PHE A 346 -18.48 -16.96 -0.72
C PHE A 346 -19.06 -16.78 0.69
N PHE A 347 -18.42 -16.03 1.58
CA PHE A 347 -19.03 -15.62 2.85
C PHE A 347 -20.24 -14.70 2.61
N ASP A 348 -20.12 -13.72 1.71
CA ASP A 348 -21.24 -12.85 1.34
C ASP A 348 -22.40 -13.64 0.72
N LEU A 349 -22.07 -14.59 -0.15
CA LEU A 349 -23.03 -15.51 -0.76
C LEU A 349 -23.73 -16.37 0.31
N ALA A 350 -22.96 -16.96 1.24
CA ALA A 350 -23.50 -17.76 2.33
C ALA A 350 -24.49 -16.98 3.18
N GLU A 351 -24.13 -15.76 3.57
CA GLU A 351 -24.98 -14.88 4.38
C GLU A 351 -26.26 -14.47 3.65
N ARG A 352 -26.16 -14.09 2.36
CA ARG A 352 -27.31 -13.66 1.55
C ARG A 352 -28.34 -14.78 1.37
N PHE A 353 -27.90 -16.02 1.21
CA PHE A 353 -28.79 -17.17 1.00
C PHE A 353 -29.04 -17.98 2.29
N GLY A 354 -28.53 -17.52 3.44
CA GLY A 354 -28.73 -18.21 4.72
C GLY A 354 -28.10 -19.60 4.79
N LEU A 355 -27.03 -19.85 4.02
CA LEU A 355 -26.35 -21.14 3.96
C LEU A 355 -25.26 -21.21 5.03
N PRO A 356 -25.17 -22.32 5.80
CA PRO A 356 -24.05 -22.55 6.68
C PRO A 356 -22.73 -22.65 5.92
N VAL A 357 -21.64 -22.30 6.60
CA VAL A 357 -20.28 -22.36 6.07
C VAL A 357 -19.51 -23.50 6.72
N VAL A 358 -18.88 -24.34 5.91
CA VAL A 358 -17.94 -25.38 6.36
C VAL A 358 -16.55 -25.08 5.80
N THR A 359 -15.55 -24.92 6.67
CA THR A 359 -14.17 -24.61 6.26
C THR A 359 -13.23 -25.77 6.59
N LEU A 360 -12.54 -26.30 5.59
CA LEU A 360 -11.53 -27.35 5.73
C LEU A 360 -10.13 -26.74 5.59
N VAL A 361 -9.43 -26.61 6.71
CA VAL A 361 -8.15 -25.90 6.80
C VAL A 361 -7.00 -26.89 6.77
N ASP A 362 -6.17 -26.81 5.74
CA ASP A 362 -4.93 -27.57 5.60
C ASP A 362 -3.88 -26.71 4.89
N THR A 363 -3.33 -25.76 5.63
CA THR A 363 -2.35 -24.80 5.14
C THR A 363 -1.23 -24.56 6.14
N VAL A 364 0.00 -24.45 5.65
CA VAL A 364 1.17 -24.05 6.45
C VAL A 364 1.23 -22.54 6.73
N GLY A 365 0.35 -21.77 6.08
CA GLY A 365 0.28 -20.31 6.18
C GLY A 365 0.00 -19.64 4.85
N ALA A 366 -0.02 -18.32 4.88
CA ALA A 366 -0.18 -17.48 3.71
C ALA A 366 1.04 -17.57 2.78
N TRP A 367 0.83 -17.52 1.46
CA TRP A 367 1.91 -17.61 0.46
C TRP A 367 2.88 -16.42 0.56
N PRO A 368 4.13 -16.62 1.02
CA PRO A 368 5.02 -15.52 1.36
C PRO A 368 5.85 -15.09 0.15
N SER A 369 5.19 -14.54 -0.88
CA SER A 369 5.84 -14.06 -2.11
C SER A 369 5.70 -12.56 -2.31
N PHE A 370 6.66 -11.96 -3.04
CA PHE A 370 6.57 -10.54 -3.42
C PHE A 370 5.26 -10.20 -4.14
N ALA A 371 4.78 -11.09 -5.02
CA ALA A 371 3.52 -10.91 -5.74
C ALA A 371 2.32 -10.90 -4.78
N ALA A 372 2.30 -11.78 -3.78
CA ALA A 372 1.25 -11.81 -2.76
C ALA A 372 1.25 -10.54 -1.89
N GLU A 373 2.42 -10.07 -1.46
CA GLU A 373 2.56 -8.83 -0.70
C GLU A 373 2.08 -7.61 -1.52
N MET A 374 2.50 -7.50 -2.78
CA MET A 374 2.06 -6.42 -3.69
C MET A 374 0.55 -6.46 -3.97
N ALA A 375 -0.06 -7.65 -3.97
CA ALA A 375 -1.50 -7.84 -4.16
C ALA A 375 -2.32 -7.70 -2.86
N GLY A 376 -1.67 -7.28 -1.76
CA GLY A 376 -2.33 -6.95 -0.49
C GLY A 376 -2.68 -8.15 0.39
N GLN A 377 -1.76 -9.10 0.57
CA GLN A 377 -1.99 -10.32 1.38
C GLN A 377 -2.51 -10.03 2.79
N SER A 378 -1.89 -9.07 3.48
CA SER A 378 -2.32 -8.69 4.85
C SER A 378 -3.72 -8.09 4.88
N GLU A 379 -4.09 -7.28 3.87
CA GLU A 379 -5.44 -6.71 3.75
C GLU A 379 -6.47 -7.81 3.51
N ALA A 380 -6.21 -8.72 2.56
CA ALA A 380 -7.13 -9.80 2.24
C ALA A 380 -7.39 -10.73 3.45
N ILE A 381 -6.36 -11.02 4.24
CA ILE A 381 -6.49 -11.77 5.51
C ILE A 381 -7.32 -10.98 6.53
N ALA A 382 -6.98 -9.71 6.78
CA ALA A 382 -7.68 -8.89 7.78
C ALA A 382 -9.17 -8.69 7.45
N THR A 383 -9.49 -8.51 6.17
CA THR A 383 -10.87 -8.39 5.68
C THR A 383 -11.66 -9.67 5.92
N ASN A 384 -11.07 -10.85 5.69
CA ASN A 384 -11.73 -12.12 6.02
C ASN A 384 -11.96 -12.31 7.52
N LEU A 385 -10.97 -12.00 8.36
CA LEU A 385 -11.13 -12.09 9.83
C LEU A 385 -12.32 -11.24 10.30
N THR A 386 -12.42 -10.01 9.77
CA THR A 386 -13.53 -9.11 10.08
C THR A 386 -14.86 -9.66 9.59
N LYS A 387 -14.93 -10.18 8.35
CA LYS A 387 -16.16 -10.77 7.79
C LYS A 387 -16.62 -11.99 8.61
N MET A 388 -15.72 -12.92 8.93
CA MET A 388 -16.06 -14.10 9.74
C MET A 388 -16.54 -13.72 11.14
N GLY A 389 -15.95 -12.70 11.76
CA GLY A 389 -16.44 -12.16 13.03
C GLY A 389 -17.91 -11.77 12.96
N GLY A 390 -18.31 -11.04 11.91
CA GLY A 390 -19.68 -10.51 11.74
C GLY A 390 -20.69 -11.40 11.01
N LEU A 391 -20.30 -12.58 10.52
CA LEU A 391 -21.14 -13.40 9.63
C LEU A 391 -22.41 -13.96 10.29
N LYS A 392 -23.58 -13.74 9.71
CA LYS A 392 -24.87 -14.11 10.34
C LYS A 392 -25.30 -15.55 10.14
N VAL A 393 -24.48 -16.37 9.50
CA VAL A 393 -24.73 -17.81 9.29
C VAL A 393 -23.78 -18.66 10.13
N PRO A 394 -24.13 -19.93 10.44
CA PRO A 394 -23.25 -20.83 11.16
C PRO A 394 -21.94 -21.06 10.42
N ILE A 395 -20.82 -21.05 11.16
CA ILE A 395 -19.50 -21.41 10.63
C ILE A 395 -18.95 -22.61 11.40
N VAL A 396 -18.69 -23.72 10.70
CA VAL A 396 -18.06 -24.92 11.25
C VAL A 396 -16.69 -25.10 10.58
N THR A 397 -15.64 -25.11 11.38
CA THR A 397 -14.26 -25.22 10.92
C THR A 397 -13.67 -26.56 11.30
N ILE A 398 -12.92 -27.17 10.39
CA ILE A 398 -12.12 -28.37 10.64
C ILE A 398 -10.67 -28.07 10.28
N ILE A 399 -9.76 -28.19 11.25
CA ILE A 399 -8.32 -28.21 10.98
C ILE A 399 -7.94 -29.65 10.62
N VAL A 400 -7.60 -29.87 9.35
CA VAL A 400 -7.42 -31.20 8.75
C VAL A 400 -5.98 -31.70 8.90
N GLY A 401 -5.01 -30.89 8.51
CA GLY A 401 -3.59 -31.26 8.53
C GLY A 401 -2.78 -30.17 9.20
N GLU A 402 -2.45 -29.15 8.44
CA GLU A 402 -1.67 -28.02 8.91
C GLU A 402 -2.58 -26.79 9.09
N GLY A 403 -2.39 -26.05 10.17
CA GLY A 403 -3.05 -24.77 10.40
C GLY A 403 -2.03 -23.72 10.80
N GLY A 404 -1.35 -23.12 9.83
CA GLY A 404 -0.29 -22.15 10.10
C GLY A 404 -0.76 -20.70 10.05
N SER A 405 -0.46 -19.96 11.11
CA SER A 405 -0.46 -18.50 11.15
C SER A 405 -1.78 -17.81 10.79
N GLY A 406 -1.71 -16.51 10.47
CA GLY A 406 -2.84 -15.72 9.98
C GLY A 406 -3.46 -16.29 8.69
N GLY A 407 -2.67 -17.03 7.90
CA GLY A 407 -3.15 -17.63 6.66
C GLY A 407 -4.19 -18.74 6.87
N ALA A 408 -4.05 -19.55 7.92
CA ALA A 408 -5.10 -20.47 8.36
C ALA A 408 -6.23 -19.74 9.07
N LEU A 409 -5.91 -18.80 9.96
CA LEU A 409 -6.90 -18.06 10.76
C LEU A 409 -7.94 -17.33 9.90
N ALA A 410 -7.54 -16.82 8.72
CA ALA A 410 -8.39 -16.13 7.74
C ALA A 410 -9.62 -16.95 7.27
N ILE A 411 -9.64 -18.26 7.49
CA ILE A 411 -10.79 -19.13 7.20
C ILE A 411 -11.14 -20.06 8.37
N ALA A 412 -10.56 -19.86 9.56
CA ALA A 412 -10.71 -20.78 10.70
C ALA A 412 -11.54 -20.22 11.85
N MET A 413 -12.06 -18.98 11.74
CA MET A 413 -12.85 -18.33 12.79
C MET A 413 -14.29 -18.87 12.88
N GLY A 414 -14.44 -20.16 13.18
CA GLY A 414 -15.72 -20.84 13.29
C GLY A 414 -16.45 -20.62 14.62
N ASN A 415 -17.79 -20.70 14.57
CA ASN A 415 -18.62 -20.93 15.77
C ASN A 415 -18.17 -22.20 16.48
N LYS A 416 -17.99 -23.28 15.70
CA LYS A 416 -17.43 -24.55 16.14
C LYS A 416 -16.15 -24.85 15.35
N ILE A 417 -15.09 -25.20 16.05
CA ILE A 417 -13.78 -25.54 15.50
C ILE A 417 -13.42 -26.94 15.99
N GLY A 418 -13.41 -27.89 15.06
CA GLY A 418 -12.92 -29.24 15.26
C GLY A 418 -11.51 -29.35 14.69
N MET A 419 -10.71 -30.26 15.25
CA MET A 419 -9.34 -30.48 14.78
C MET A 419 -9.00 -31.95 14.80
N LEU A 420 -8.45 -32.45 13.69
CA LEU A 420 -8.01 -33.84 13.62
C LEU A 420 -6.85 -34.11 14.58
N SER A 421 -6.85 -35.27 15.23
CA SER A 421 -5.93 -35.56 16.35
C SER A 421 -4.44 -35.56 15.97
N LYS A 422 -4.09 -35.75 14.70
CA LYS A 422 -2.71 -35.70 14.17
C LYS A 422 -2.43 -34.42 13.37
N ALA A 423 -3.35 -33.45 13.38
CA ALA A 423 -3.14 -32.10 12.84
C ALA A 423 -2.38 -31.20 13.83
N TYR A 424 -1.93 -30.03 13.36
CA TYR A 424 -1.46 -28.95 14.23
C TYR A 424 -2.10 -27.60 13.87
N TYR A 425 -2.24 -26.69 14.84
CA TYR A 425 -2.70 -25.32 14.63
C TYR A 425 -1.80 -24.35 15.42
N SER A 426 -1.14 -23.41 14.74
CA SER A 426 -0.01 -22.65 15.31
C SER A 426 0.11 -21.21 14.82
N THR A 427 0.86 -20.38 15.54
CA THR A 427 1.14 -18.97 15.17
C THR A 427 2.01 -18.84 13.90
N ILE A 428 2.87 -19.83 13.67
CA ILE A 428 3.73 -20.01 12.50
C ILE A 428 4.16 -21.48 12.47
N THR A 429 4.69 -21.98 11.36
CA THR A 429 5.25 -23.33 11.30
C THR A 429 6.33 -23.54 12.38
N PRO A 430 6.51 -24.76 12.92
CA PRO A 430 7.58 -25.05 13.87
C PRO A 430 8.97 -24.62 13.38
N GLU A 431 9.24 -24.77 12.07
CA GLU A 431 10.46 -24.30 11.43
C GLU A 431 10.60 -22.77 11.46
N GLY A 432 9.50 -22.05 11.21
CA GLY A 432 9.47 -20.60 11.31
C GLY A 432 9.72 -20.13 12.74
N ALA A 433 9.13 -20.80 13.73
CA ALA A 433 9.35 -20.51 15.15
C ALA A 433 10.81 -20.77 15.56
N ALA A 434 11.38 -21.91 15.19
CA ALA A 434 12.78 -22.25 15.46
C ALA A 434 13.76 -21.27 14.80
N SER A 435 13.46 -20.82 13.58
CA SER A 435 14.28 -19.82 12.88
C SER A 435 14.32 -18.47 13.61
N ILE A 436 13.22 -18.06 14.27
CA ILE A 436 13.10 -16.79 14.98
C ILE A 436 13.67 -16.87 16.41
N LEU A 437 13.28 -17.91 17.15
CA LEU A 437 13.60 -18.05 18.56
C LEU A 437 14.95 -18.73 18.81
N GLY A 438 15.37 -19.59 17.88
CA GLY A 438 16.59 -20.37 17.95
C GLY A 438 17.85 -19.52 18.14
N ARG A 439 18.80 -20.11 18.87
CA ARG A 439 20.10 -19.51 19.19
C ARG A 439 21.21 -20.46 18.75
N TYR A 440 21.54 -20.40 17.46
CA TYR A 440 22.59 -21.20 16.83
C TYR A 440 23.93 -20.47 16.87
N LYS A 441 25.01 -21.22 17.07
CA LYS A 441 26.38 -20.68 17.15
C LYS A 441 26.93 -20.43 15.74
N ASP A 442 26.66 -21.37 14.85
CA ASP A 442 27.05 -21.41 13.45
C ASP A 442 26.05 -22.29 12.67
N ASP A 443 26.23 -22.39 11.35
CA ASP A 443 25.34 -23.14 10.46
C ASP A 443 25.40 -24.66 10.68
N ASP A 444 26.52 -25.20 11.17
CA ASP A 444 26.66 -26.64 11.42
C ASP A 444 25.95 -27.06 12.71
N HIS A 445 26.08 -26.25 13.77
CA HIS A 445 25.26 -26.38 14.97
C HIS A 445 23.77 -26.24 14.63
N LYS A 446 23.40 -25.30 13.74
CA LYS A 446 22.01 -25.16 13.29
C LYS A 446 21.50 -26.43 12.60
N LYS A 447 22.26 -27.05 11.69
CA LYS A 447 21.82 -28.28 11.00
C LYS A 447 21.47 -29.41 11.96
N VAL A 448 22.20 -29.54 13.05
CA VAL A 448 21.98 -30.60 14.05
C VAL A 448 20.85 -30.23 15.02
N GLN A 449 20.85 -29.00 15.56
CA GLN A 449 19.92 -28.60 16.62
C GLN A 449 18.53 -28.18 16.10
N PHE A 450 18.44 -27.68 14.87
CA PHE A 450 17.20 -27.10 14.34
C PHE A 450 16.01 -28.08 14.31
N PRO A 451 16.17 -29.36 13.89
CA PRO A 451 15.07 -30.33 13.95
C PRO A 451 14.56 -30.60 15.37
N GLU A 452 15.46 -30.69 16.34
CA GLU A 452 15.10 -30.87 17.75
C GLU A 452 14.37 -29.64 18.30
N ASP A 453 14.84 -28.44 17.97
CA ASP A 453 14.19 -27.19 18.34
C ASP A 453 12.78 -27.07 17.74
N CYS A 454 12.58 -27.51 16.49
CA CYS A 454 11.25 -27.56 15.86
C CYS A 454 10.28 -28.45 16.67
N MET A 455 10.70 -29.67 17.01
CA MET A 455 9.88 -30.60 17.82
C MET A 455 9.62 -30.07 19.23
N ALA A 456 10.64 -29.47 19.86
CA ALA A 456 10.54 -28.89 21.18
C ALA A 456 9.59 -27.68 21.21
N LEU A 457 9.68 -26.79 20.20
CA LEU A 457 8.82 -25.62 20.09
C LEU A 457 7.38 -26.00 19.77
N ALA A 458 7.14 -26.96 18.88
CA ALA A 458 5.80 -27.49 18.62
C ALA A 458 5.13 -27.96 19.92
N SER A 459 5.84 -28.73 20.73
CA SER A 459 5.36 -29.18 22.03
C SER A 459 5.16 -28.03 23.04
N LYS A 460 6.15 -27.13 23.17
CA LYS A 460 6.10 -26.01 24.14
C LYS A 460 5.04 -24.95 23.81
N GLN A 461 4.71 -24.79 22.53
CA GLN A 461 3.66 -23.88 22.08
C GLN A 461 2.27 -24.51 22.13
N ASN A 462 2.15 -25.78 22.53
CA ASN A 462 0.88 -26.49 22.68
C ASN A 462 0.03 -26.48 21.39
N ILE A 463 0.65 -26.78 20.24
CA ILE A 463 -0.01 -26.64 18.92
C ILE A 463 -0.87 -27.83 18.50
N TYR A 464 -0.99 -28.86 19.36
CA TYR A 464 -1.67 -30.12 19.06
C TYR A 464 -3.11 -30.13 19.60
N ALA A 465 -3.99 -30.94 19.00
CA ALA A 465 -5.43 -30.88 19.23
C ALA A 465 -5.86 -31.00 20.72
N PRO A 466 -5.38 -31.97 21.52
CA PRO A 466 -5.79 -32.08 22.92
C PRO A 466 -5.45 -30.83 23.75
N GLN A 467 -4.23 -30.32 23.59
CA GLN A 467 -3.77 -29.12 24.31
C GLN A 467 -4.52 -27.86 23.86
N LEU A 468 -4.82 -27.74 22.57
CA LEU A 468 -5.60 -26.62 22.05
C LEU A 468 -7.06 -26.66 22.51
N LYS A 469 -7.62 -27.86 22.75
CA LYS A 469 -8.94 -28.01 23.37
C LYS A 469 -8.91 -27.55 24.83
N GLU A 470 -7.88 -27.91 25.60
CA GLU A 470 -7.69 -27.43 26.98
C GLU A 470 -7.49 -25.90 27.05
N LEU A 471 -6.83 -25.31 26.06
CA LEU A 471 -6.67 -23.86 25.93
C LEU A 471 -7.94 -23.15 25.43
N GLY A 472 -8.97 -23.89 25.04
CA GLY A 472 -10.23 -23.35 24.49
C GLY A 472 -10.11 -22.79 23.08
N VAL A 473 -9.02 -23.07 22.35
CA VAL A 473 -8.80 -22.60 20.97
C VAL A 473 -9.68 -23.39 19.98
N ILE A 474 -9.83 -24.69 20.23
CA ILE A 474 -10.75 -25.58 19.50
C ILE A 474 -11.83 -26.10 20.44
N ASP A 475 -12.98 -26.48 19.90
CA ASP A 475 -14.09 -27.03 20.68
C ASP A 475 -14.01 -28.56 20.81
N GLU A 476 -13.47 -29.24 19.79
CA GLU A 476 -13.51 -30.71 19.74
C GLU A 476 -12.30 -31.34 19.03
N VAL A 477 -11.81 -32.44 19.59
CA VAL A 477 -10.79 -33.28 18.94
C VAL A 477 -11.51 -34.34 18.11
N ILE A 478 -11.23 -34.34 16.81
CA ILE A 478 -11.75 -35.34 15.88
C ILE A 478 -10.70 -36.44 15.77
N TRP A 479 -10.91 -37.54 16.48
CA TRP A 479 -9.91 -38.60 16.58
C TRP A 479 -9.76 -39.36 15.28
N GLU A 480 -8.50 -39.59 14.90
CA GLU A 480 -8.13 -40.34 13.70
C GLU A 480 -7.73 -41.77 14.06
N LYS A 481 -8.18 -42.72 13.25
CA LYS A 481 -7.79 -44.12 13.41
C LYS A 481 -6.41 -44.36 12.80
N ASP A 482 -5.57 -45.13 13.49
CA ASP A 482 -4.29 -45.59 12.93
C ASP A 482 -4.51 -46.61 11.81
N GLY A 483 -3.68 -46.52 10.76
CA GLY A 483 -3.75 -47.38 9.58
C GLY A 483 -4.61 -46.86 8.43
N GLU A 484 -5.36 -45.77 8.62
CA GLU A 484 -6.14 -45.12 7.56
C GLU A 484 -5.28 -44.13 6.74
N ASP A 485 -5.59 -44.02 5.44
CA ASP A 485 -4.85 -43.22 4.44
C ASP A 485 -5.81 -42.46 3.49
N CYS A 486 -5.29 -41.81 2.44
CA CYS A 486 -6.11 -41.02 1.49
C CYS A 486 -7.07 -41.84 0.62
N ASN A 487 -6.86 -43.15 0.51
CA ASN A 487 -7.73 -44.04 -0.27
C ASN A 487 -8.86 -44.63 0.59
N ASP A 488 -8.60 -44.91 1.88
CA ASP A 488 -9.58 -45.54 2.77
C ASP A 488 -9.44 -45.04 4.23
N PHE A 489 -10.42 -44.26 4.70
CA PHE A 489 -10.45 -43.67 6.04
C PHE A 489 -11.86 -43.61 6.68
N PRO A 490 -12.64 -44.71 6.68
CA PRO A 490 -14.06 -44.70 7.03
C PRO A 490 -14.33 -44.37 8.51
N ALA A 491 -13.46 -44.78 9.43
CA ALA A 491 -13.66 -44.50 10.84
C ALA A 491 -13.40 -43.02 11.15
N THR A 492 -12.32 -42.45 10.59
CA THR A 492 -12.05 -41.01 10.71
C THR A 492 -13.14 -40.20 10.01
N MET A 493 -13.58 -40.59 8.81
CA MET A 493 -14.65 -39.89 8.11
C MET A 493 -15.97 -39.91 8.89
N SER A 494 -16.28 -41.03 9.56
CA SER A 494 -17.45 -41.11 10.46
C SER A 494 -17.38 -40.07 11.59
N ASN A 495 -16.20 -39.90 12.22
CA ASN A 495 -15.97 -38.87 13.23
C ASN A 495 -16.10 -37.44 12.66
N ILE A 496 -15.57 -37.19 11.46
CA ILE A 496 -15.69 -35.89 10.78
C ILE A 496 -17.15 -35.55 10.50
N SER A 497 -17.90 -36.47 9.87
CA SER A 497 -19.33 -36.30 9.56
C SER A 497 -20.15 -36.05 10.83
N THR A 498 -19.86 -36.81 11.89
CA THR A 498 -20.51 -36.64 13.19
C THR A 498 -20.28 -35.24 13.75
N PHE A 499 -19.04 -34.74 13.75
CA PHE A 499 -18.72 -33.39 14.22
C PHE A 499 -19.43 -32.31 13.40
N VAL A 500 -19.38 -32.39 12.07
CA VAL A 500 -19.99 -31.39 11.17
C VAL A 500 -21.50 -31.34 11.37
N GLU A 501 -22.17 -32.49 11.34
CA GLU A 501 -23.64 -32.52 11.43
C GLU A 501 -24.14 -32.12 12.82
N ALA A 502 -23.48 -32.57 13.89
CA ALA A 502 -23.84 -32.18 15.25
C ALA A 502 -23.64 -30.67 15.47
N SER A 503 -22.51 -30.12 15.00
CA SER A 503 -22.21 -28.69 15.11
C SER A 503 -23.22 -27.84 14.32
N LEU A 504 -23.50 -28.21 13.08
CA LEU A 504 -24.49 -27.51 12.25
C LEU A 504 -25.89 -27.60 12.85
N GLN A 505 -26.25 -28.73 13.45
CA GLN A 505 -27.54 -28.89 14.12
C GLN A 505 -27.66 -28.02 15.36
N GLU A 506 -26.62 -27.96 16.21
CA GLU A 506 -26.58 -27.10 17.40
C GLU A 506 -26.72 -25.62 17.03
N LEU A 507 -26.01 -25.19 15.98
CA LEU A 507 -26.01 -23.80 15.54
C LEU A 507 -27.27 -23.40 14.77
N ALA A 508 -27.97 -24.36 14.15
CA ALA A 508 -29.21 -24.10 13.42
C ALA A 508 -30.35 -23.57 14.31
N ASP A 509 -30.30 -23.83 15.62
CA ASP A 509 -31.27 -23.33 16.60
C ASP A 509 -30.99 -21.91 17.10
N MET A 510 -29.84 -21.34 16.73
CA MET A 510 -29.44 -20.00 17.13
C MET A 510 -29.96 -18.97 16.12
N ASP A 511 -30.50 -17.87 16.63
CA ASP A 511 -30.77 -16.72 15.79
C ASP A 511 -29.46 -16.08 15.30
N GLN A 512 -29.56 -15.29 14.22
CA GLN A 512 -28.40 -14.66 13.58
C GLN A 512 -27.55 -13.81 14.54
N SER A 513 -28.18 -13.14 15.51
CA SER A 513 -27.46 -12.30 16.46
C SER A 513 -26.67 -13.12 17.48
N LYS A 514 -27.25 -14.24 17.94
CA LYS A 514 -26.57 -15.20 18.83
C LYS A 514 -25.41 -15.90 18.16
N LEU A 515 -25.48 -16.18 16.86
CA LEU A 515 -24.35 -16.75 16.11
C LEU A 515 -23.14 -15.82 16.12
N VAL A 516 -23.36 -14.52 15.92
CA VAL A 516 -22.31 -13.49 15.95
C VAL A 516 -21.78 -13.31 17.37
N GLU A 517 -22.68 -13.17 18.34
CA GLU A 517 -22.33 -12.96 19.75
C GLU A 517 -21.55 -14.15 20.32
N GLN A 518 -21.95 -15.38 20.00
CA GLN A 518 -21.24 -16.59 20.41
C GLN A 518 -19.78 -16.57 19.92
N ARG A 519 -19.54 -16.23 18.64
CA ARG A 519 -18.16 -16.12 18.12
C ARG A 519 -17.41 -15.00 18.80
N TYR A 520 -18.02 -13.83 18.97
CA TYR A 520 -17.38 -12.71 19.66
C TYR A 520 -16.93 -13.10 21.07
N GLN A 521 -17.82 -13.67 21.89
CA GLN A 521 -17.51 -14.13 23.24
C GLN A 521 -16.44 -15.22 23.25
N LYS A 522 -16.55 -16.20 22.35
CA LYS A 522 -15.54 -17.26 22.21
C LYS A 522 -14.14 -16.68 22.02
N PHE A 523 -13.93 -15.80 21.04
CA PHE A 523 -12.60 -15.23 20.79
C PHE A 523 -12.19 -14.18 21.84
N ARG A 524 -13.14 -13.42 22.39
CA ARG A 524 -12.89 -12.43 23.46
C ARG A 524 -12.36 -13.06 24.74
N ASN A 525 -12.76 -14.30 25.00
CA ASN A 525 -12.34 -15.07 26.18
C ASN A 525 -11.04 -15.85 25.97
N MET A 526 -10.43 -15.80 24.78
CA MET A 526 -9.12 -16.40 24.53
C MET A 526 -7.99 -15.47 25.00
N GLY A 527 -6.99 -16.05 25.67
CA GLY A 527 -5.78 -15.35 26.11
C GLY A 527 -5.63 -15.31 27.64
N LYS A 528 -4.40 -15.41 28.11
CA LYS A 528 -4.04 -15.25 29.54
C LYS A 528 -3.15 -14.04 29.68
N PHE A 529 -3.54 -13.09 30.52
CA PHE A 529 -2.77 -11.90 30.83
C PHE A 529 -2.86 -11.60 32.33
N LYS A 530 -1.89 -10.85 32.84
CA LYS A 530 -1.91 -10.31 34.21
C LYS A 530 -2.18 -8.81 34.13
N GLU A 531 -3.13 -8.35 34.92
CA GLU A 531 -3.30 -6.91 35.17
C GLU A 531 -2.30 -6.51 36.26
N TYR A 532 -1.49 -5.49 35.97
CA TYR A 532 -0.51 -4.96 36.90
C TYR A 532 -1.05 -3.68 37.51
N SER A 533 -0.91 -3.53 38.82
CA SER A 533 -1.12 -2.25 39.50
C SER A 533 -0.18 -1.17 38.94
N PRO A 534 -0.52 0.13 39.08
CA PRO A 534 0.38 1.22 38.68
C PRO A 534 1.79 1.06 39.26
N GLU A 535 1.90 0.64 40.51
CA GLU A 535 3.17 0.42 41.22
C GLU A 535 3.95 -0.77 40.65
N GLU A 536 3.29 -1.91 40.39
CA GLU A 536 3.92 -3.06 39.73
C GLU A 536 4.39 -2.70 38.31
N ARG A 537 3.60 -1.91 37.57
CA ARG A 537 3.96 -1.42 36.23
C ARG A 537 5.18 -0.52 36.30
N GLU A 538 5.20 0.45 37.20
CA GLU A 538 6.33 1.36 37.38
C GLU A 538 7.60 0.56 37.71
N ALA A 539 7.53 -0.35 38.68
CA ALA A 539 8.66 -1.22 39.05
C ALA A 539 9.17 -2.10 37.88
N LEU A 540 8.28 -2.61 37.03
CA LEU A 540 8.65 -3.42 35.86
C LEU A 540 9.20 -2.58 34.69
N THR A 541 8.83 -1.30 34.60
CA THR A 541 9.21 -0.40 33.49
C THR A 541 10.34 0.56 33.83
N SER A 542 10.64 0.75 35.12
CA SER A 542 11.75 1.56 35.63
C SER A 542 13.08 0.79 35.74
N ALA A 543 13.06 -0.53 35.54
CA ALA A 543 14.29 -1.32 35.52
C ALA A 543 15.18 -0.85 34.35
N PRO A 544 16.46 -0.50 34.60
CA PRO A 544 17.35 -0.06 33.53
C PRO A 544 17.40 -1.15 32.46
N ALA A 545 17.06 -0.77 31.23
CA ALA A 545 17.13 -1.68 30.10
C ALA A 545 18.57 -2.18 30.00
N GLU A 546 18.79 -3.47 30.28
CA GLU A 546 20.03 -4.13 29.89
C GLU A 546 20.18 -3.88 28.39
N HIS A 547 21.14 -3.04 28.02
CA HIS A 547 21.61 -2.89 26.66
C HIS A 547 22.14 -4.27 26.23
N LYS A 548 21.25 -5.15 25.78
CA LYS A 548 21.63 -6.36 25.05
C LYS A 548 22.47 -5.86 23.90
N SER A 549 23.76 -6.24 23.92
CA SER A 549 24.68 -5.91 22.84
C SER A 549 23.97 -6.20 21.54
N LYS A 550 23.87 -5.20 20.66
CA LYS A 550 23.17 -5.32 19.38
C LYS A 550 23.67 -6.61 18.75
N ARG A 551 22.75 -7.58 18.62
CA ARG A 551 23.04 -8.85 17.94
C ARG A 551 23.59 -8.44 16.58
N GLN A 552 24.88 -8.66 16.37
CA GLN A 552 25.60 -8.27 15.16
C GLN A 552 24.88 -8.98 14.01
N ARG A 553 24.00 -8.26 13.30
CA ARG A 553 23.25 -8.84 12.20
C ARG A 553 24.27 -9.12 11.11
N SER A 554 24.31 -10.39 10.71
CA SER A 554 25.22 -10.93 9.71
C SER A 554 25.36 -10.01 8.52
N VAL A 555 26.61 -9.77 8.12
CA VAL A 555 27.03 -9.22 6.83
C VAL A 555 26.12 -9.79 5.73
N PRO A 556 25.67 -8.99 4.74
CA PRO A 556 24.87 -9.50 3.63
C PRO A 556 25.50 -10.79 3.07
N THR A 557 24.73 -11.87 2.99
CA THR A 557 25.23 -13.12 2.42
C THR A 557 25.73 -12.84 0.99
N PRO A 558 26.87 -13.43 0.57
CA PRO A 558 27.53 -13.15 -0.71
C PRO A 558 26.64 -13.05 -1.96
N PRO A 559 25.51 -13.79 -2.11
CA PRO A 559 24.67 -13.71 -3.30
C PRO A 559 24.04 -12.33 -3.57
N LYS A 560 23.48 -11.64 -2.56
CA LYS A 560 22.73 -10.38 -2.79
C LYS A 560 23.64 -9.19 -3.12
N LEU A 561 24.78 -9.09 -2.42
CA LEU A 561 25.76 -8.04 -2.70
C LEU A 561 26.38 -8.25 -4.08
N LEU A 562 26.70 -9.50 -4.43
CA LEU A 562 27.22 -9.82 -5.76
C LEU A 562 26.18 -9.50 -6.84
N THR A 563 24.92 -9.90 -6.68
CA THR A 563 23.84 -9.51 -7.61
C THR A 563 23.72 -8.01 -7.75
N PHE A 564 23.71 -7.26 -6.65
CA PHE A 564 23.65 -5.80 -6.70
C PHE A 564 24.86 -5.22 -7.45
N LEU A 565 26.07 -5.66 -7.15
CA LEU A 565 27.29 -5.20 -7.83
C LEU A 565 27.27 -5.55 -9.33
N THR A 566 26.85 -6.76 -9.70
CA THR A 566 26.70 -7.19 -11.09
C THR A 566 25.67 -6.33 -11.81
N GLU A 567 24.49 -6.12 -11.23
CA GLU A 567 23.46 -5.28 -11.81
C GLU A 567 23.92 -3.84 -12.00
N GLN A 568 24.53 -3.22 -10.98
CA GLN A 568 25.01 -1.84 -11.07
C GLN A 568 26.16 -1.71 -12.06
N THR A 569 27.03 -2.72 -12.19
CA THR A 569 28.09 -2.74 -13.20
C THR A 569 27.51 -2.77 -14.61
N LEU A 570 26.58 -3.70 -14.88
CA LEU A 570 25.92 -3.84 -16.19
C LEU A 570 25.04 -2.61 -16.53
N LYS A 571 24.29 -2.07 -15.56
CA LYS A 571 23.49 -0.84 -15.73
C LYS A 571 24.40 0.38 -15.93
N GLY A 572 25.49 0.47 -15.17
CA GLY A 572 26.49 1.53 -15.27
C GLY A 572 27.07 1.63 -16.69
N ASP A 573 27.30 0.48 -17.33
CA ASP A 573 27.84 0.36 -18.69
C ASP A 573 26.94 0.92 -19.80
N SER A 574 25.66 1.10 -19.53
CA SER A 574 24.67 1.70 -20.45
C SER A 574 24.11 3.03 -19.94
N SER A 575 24.54 3.48 -18.75
CA SER A 575 24.02 4.68 -18.12
C SER A 575 24.60 5.98 -18.72
N PHE A 576 23.84 7.07 -18.60
CA PHE A 576 24.30 8.43 -18.90
C PHE A 576 25.56 8.84 -18.11
N PHE A 577 25.86 8.15 -17.00
CA PHE A 577 26.99 8.44 -16.12
C PHE A 577 28.26 7.63 -16.45
N LYS A 578 28.23 6.77 -17.48
CA LYS A 578 29.40 5.99 -17.90
C LYS A 578 30.60 6.90 -18.16
N GLY A 579 31.72 6.62 -17.49
CA GLY A 579 32.97 7.37 -17.65
C GLY A 579 32.95 8.80 -17.10
N LYS A 580 31.87 9.22 -16.42
CA LYS A 580 31.76 10.56 -15.81
C LYS A 580 32.23 10.62 -14.35
N GLY A 581 32.40 9.47 -13.70
CA GLY A 581 32.98 9.38 -12.36
C GLY A 581 34.50 9.53 -12.35
N PRO A 582 35.12 9.72 -11.18
CA PRO A 582 36.58 9.81 -11.07
C PRO A 582 37.25 8.53 -11.57
N LYS A 583 38.37 8.67 -12.31
CA LYS A 583 39.12 7.56 -12.91
C LYS A 583 39.69 6.60 -11.86
N ASP A 584 40.09 7.15 -10.73
CA ASP A 584 40.53 6.41 -9.56
C ASP A 584 39.55 6.69 -8.41
N CYS A 585 39.02 5.63 -7.79
CA CYS A 585 38.33 5.79 -6.52
C CYS A 585 39.36 6.29 -5.50
N PRO A 586 39.13 7.38 -4.75
CA PRO A 586 40.07 7.87 -3.74
C PRO A 586 40.28 6.78 -2.67
N ARG A 587 41.29 5.92 -2.87
CA ARG A 587 41.38 4.63 -2.15
C ARG A 587 41.70 4.79 -0.66
N ASN A 588 42.13 5.96 -0.18
CA ASN A 588 42.69 6.13 1.17
C ASN A 588 42.40 7.52 1.79
N CYS A 589 41.15 7.94 1.90
CA CYS A 589 40.81 9.13 2.69
C CYS A 589 40.54 8.71 4.14
N TYR A 590 41.55 8.14 4.80
CA TYR A 590 41.46 7.82 6.22
C TYR A 590 41.55 9.14 7.00
N LEU A 591 40.46 9.53 7.66
CA LEU A 591 40.55 10.45 8.79
C LEU A 591 41.52 9.80 9.80
N LYS A 592 42.69 10.41 10.00
CA LYS A 592 43.61 9.98 11.05
C LYS A 592 42.99 10.37 12.38
N VAL A 593 42.45 9.38 13.09
CA VAL A 593 41.96 9.56 14.46
C VAL A 593 43.17 9.71 15.37
N GLU A 594 43.61 10.94 15.62
CA GLU A 594 44.65 11.18 16.63
C GLU A 594 44.02 11.19 18.04
N PRO A 595 44.61 10.44 19.00
CA PRO A 595 44.17 10.47 20.39
C PRO A 595 44.57 11.81 21.02
N GLU A 596 43.61 12.73 21.18
CA GLU A 596 43.75 13.93 22.03
C GLU A 596 42.98 13.71 23.35
N PRO A 597 43.48 14.23 24.48
CA PRO A 597 42.78 14.18 25.77
C PRO A 597 41.43 14.93 25.69
N ALA A 598 40.43 14.41 26.39
CA ALA A 598 39.10 15.02 26.47
C ALA A 598 39.21 16.46 26.97
N ALA A 599 38.79 17.42 26.15
CA ALA A 599 38.71 18.82 26.55
C ALA A 599 37.74 18.96 27.75
N ALA A 600 38.05 19.87 28.67
CA ALA A 600 37.23 20.14 29.84
C ALA A 600 35.77 20.43 29.45
N ALA A 601 34.82 19.76 30.12
CA ALA A 601 33.40 19.75 29.78
C ALA A 601 32.74 21.12 30.00
N GLN A 602 32.72 21.98 28.97
CA GLN A 602 31.75 23.08 28.89
C GLN A 602 30.40 22.52 28.48
N ARG A 603 29.33 22.90 29.18
CA ARG A 603 27.95 22.50 28.82
C ARG A 603 27.60 23.04 27.44
N ASN A 604 26.98 22.22 26.60
CA ASN A 604 26.59 22.59 25.24
C ASN A 604 25.07 22.52 25.01
N ALA A 605 24.62 22.92 23.82
CA ALA A 605 23.20 23.00 23.47
C ALA A 605 22.47 21.65 23.65
N LYS A 606 23.12 20.53 23.32
CA LYS A 606 22.52 19.19 23.42
C LYS A 606 22.28 18.79 24.86
N GLN A 607 23.27 19.00 25.73
CA GLN A 607 23.14 18.70 27.17
C GLN A 607 22.05 19.55 27.81
N ILE A 608 21.98 20.83 27.46
CA ILE A 608 20.96 21.73 28.01
C ILE A 608 19.56 21.35 27.54
N LEU A 609 19.40 20.96 26.27
CA LEU A 609 18.13 20.45 25.76
C LEU A 609 17.70 19.18 26.51
N ASP A 610 18.61 18.23 26.71
CA ASP A 610 18.29 16.96 27.36
C ASP A 610 17.96 17.12 28.85
N GLU A 611 18.69 17.99 29.54
CA GLU A 611 18.60 18.16 31.00
C GLU A 611 17.50 19.16 31.39
N GLU A 612 17.28 20.21 30.60
CA GLU A 612 16.47 21.38 30.98
C GLU A 612 15.39 21.75 29.96
N GLY A 613 15.37 21.14 28.77
CA GLY A 613 14.34 21.36 27.75
C GLY A 613 14.56 22.57 26.83
N PRO A 614 13.66 22.77 25.84
CA PRO A 614 13.85 23.71 24.75
C PRO A 614 13.78 25.19 25.17
N GLU A 615 12.98 25.54 26.18
CA GLU A 615 12.94 26.91 26.71
C GLU A 615 14.25 27.31 27.41
N ALA A 616 14.85 26.40 28.17
CA ALA A 616 16.15 26.62 28.82
C ALA A 616 17.27 26.73 27.77
N MET A 617 17.22 25.87 26.74
CA MET A 617 18.14 25.92 25.62
C MET A 617 18.05 27.27 24.87
N ALA A 618 16.85 27.78 24.61
CA ALA A 618 16.67 29.08 23.95
C ALA A 618 17.28 30.24 24.78
N LYS A 619 17.10 30.24 26.10
CA LYS A 619 17.72 31.23 26.99
C LYS A 619 19.25 31.10 27.00
N TRP A 620 19.76 29.88 27.05
CA TRP A 620 21.20 29.63 27.00
C TRP A 620 21.81 30.10 25.68
N VAL A 621 21.14 29.87 24.54
CA VAL A 621 21.58 30.38 23.24
C VAL A 621 21.69 31.91 23.29
N ARG A 622 20.65 32.62 23.77
CA ARG A 622 20.69 34.09 23.89
C ARG A 622 21.79 34.61 24.81
N ALA A 623 22.08 33.90 25.89
CA ALA A 623 23.15 34.29 26.82
C ALA A 623 24.53 34.06 26.20
N THR A 624 24.77 32.84 25.71
CA THR A 624 26.04 32.42 25.12
C THR A 624 26.38 33.22 23.88
N SER A 625 25.37 33.53 23.07
CA SER A 625 25.57 34.25 21.81
C SER A 625 26.20 35.63 22.04
N LYS A 626 25.92 36.30 23.16
CA LYS A 626 26.50 37.62 23.49
C LYS A 626 28.03 37.56 23.63
N GLU A 627 28.57 36.42 24.02
CA GLU A 627 30.00 36.20 24.19
C GLU A 627 30.65 35.64 22.93
N ARG A 628 29.98 34.72 22.25
CA ARG A 628 30.45 34.07 21.01
C ARG A 628 29.30 33.70 20.10
N ILE A 629 29.40 33.92 18.79
CA ILE A 629 28.37 33.45 17.86
C ILE A 629 28.37 31.92 17.79
N LEU A 630 27.17 31.34 17.74
CA LEU A 630 26.99 29.89 17.59
C LEU A 630 26.87 29.52 16.12
N LEU A 631 27.21 28.27 15.79
CA LEU A 631 27.29 27.79 14.40
C LEU A 631 26.44 26.54 14.22
N THR A 632 25.81 26.41 13.06
CA THR A 632 25.21 25.18 12.59
C THR A 632 25.90 24.72 11.31
N ASP A 633 26.31 23.46 11.28
CA ASP A 633 26.89 22.85 10.08
C ASP A 633 25.79 22.22 9.22
N THR A 634 25.75 22.58 7.93
CA THR A 634 24.75 22.08 6.97
C THR A 634 25.32 21.05 5.99
N THR A 635 26.56 20.57 6.21
CA THR A 635 27.29 19.70 5.28
C THR A 635 26.55 18.38 5.03
N LEU A 636 25.87 17.86 6.06
CA LEU A 636 25.13 16.59 6.02
C LEU A 636 23.72 16.70 5.41
N ARG A 637 23.25 17.91 5.08
CA ARG A 637 21.90 18.15 4.53
C ARG A 637 21.89 19.15 3.38
N ASP A 638 21.91 20.46 3.66
CA ASP A 638 21.64 21.47 2.63
C ASP A 638 22.78 21.62 1.61
N ALA A 639 24.02 21.43 2.07
CA ALA A 639 25.18 21.65 1.22
C ALA A 639 25.21 20.67 0.04
N HIS A 640 25.06 19.37 0.34
CA HIS A 640 25.01 18.34 -0.70
C HIS A 640 23.66 18.33 -1.46
N GLN A 641 22.58 18.80 -0.84
CA GLN A 641 21.32 19.06 -1.54
C GLN A 641 21.48 20.12 -2.64
N SER A 642 22.27 21.16 -2.38
CA SER A 642 22.51 22.27 -3.29
C SER A 642 23.52 21.92 -4.40
N LEU A 643 24.62 21.25 -4.04
CA LEU A 643 25.75 21.03 -4.95
C LEU A 643 25.66 19.72 -5.74
N VAL A 644 25.26 18.62 -5.09
CA VAL A 644 25.34 17.26 -5.65
C VAL A 644 24.00 16.53 -5.61
N ALA A 645 22.91 17.27 -5.84
CA ALA A 645 21.54 16.75 -5.95
C ALA A 645 21.13 15.83 -4.79
N THR A 646 21.56 16.14 -3.57
CA THR A 646 21.24 15.41 -2.33
C THR A 646 21.78 13.97 -2.29
N ARG A 647 22.80 13.64 -3.11
CA ARG A 647 23.25 12.25 -3.31
C ARG A 647 24.22 11.72 -2.26
N MET A 648 24.65 12.54 -1.29
CA MET A 648 25.57 12.07 -0.24
C MET A 648 24.95 10.92 0.56
N ARG A 649 25.71 9.83 0.68
CA ARG A 649 25.26 8.57 1.28
C ARG A 649 25.56 8.48 2.76
N THR A 650 24.76 7.68 3.45
CA THR A 650 24.90 7.42 4.90
C THR A 650 26.29 6.92 5.26
N ALA A 651 26.89 6.07 4.41
CA ALA A 651 28.21 5.50 4.63
C ALA A 651 29.34 6.54 4.69
N ASP A 652 29.22 7.64 3.96
CA ASP A 652 30.23 8.71 3.97
C ASP A 652 30.00 9.66 5.15
N MET A 653 28.74 9.96 5.46
CA MET A 653 28.38 10.72 6.66
C MET A 653 28.89 10.06 7.94
N LEU A 654 28.70 8.74 8.08
CA LEU A 654 29.11 7.99 9.27
C LEU A 654 30.63 7.87 9.45
N LYS A 655 31.41 7.95 8.36
CA LYS A 655 32.88 7.95 8.46
C LYS A 655 33.39 9.25 9.06
N ALA A 656 32.75 10.38 8.76
CA ALA A 656 33.10 11.69 9.35
C ALA A 656 32.55 11.89 10.77
N ALA A 657 31.45 11.23 11.11
CA ALA A 657 30.71 11.45 12.34
C ALA A 657 31.56 11.45 13.64
N PRO A 658 32.50 10.52 13.88
CA PRO A 658 33.33 10.55 15.08
C PRO A 658 34.19 11.82 15.20
N GLU A 659 34.81 12.25 14.11
CA GLU A 659 35.63 13.47 14.08
C GLU A 659 34.76 14.72 14.18
N MET A 660 33.56 14.72 13.58
CA MET A 660 32.58 15.80 13.78
C MET A 660 32.14 15.89 15.25
N SER A 661 31.83 14.77 15.90
CA SER A 661 31.47 14.72 17.32
C SER A 661 32.57 15.29 18.22
N LYS A 662 33.84 14.98 17.90
CA LYS A 662 35.02 15.48 18.61
C LYS A 662 35.23 16.98 18.42
N HIS A 663 35.26 17.44 17.16
CA HIS A 663 35.70 18.80 16.84
C HIS A 663 34.57 19.85 16.86
N LEU A 664 33.32 19.44 16.64
CA LEU A 664 32.18 20.35 16.50
C LEU A 664 31.29 20.39 17.76
N HIS A 665 31.75 19.86 18.90
CA HIS A 665 30.97 19.81 20.15
C HIS A 665 30.48 21.17 20.68
N GLN A 666 31.07 22.28 20.22
CA GLN A 666 30.68 23.66 20.55
C GLN A 666 29.70 24.29 19.56
N TYR A 667 29.38 23.60 18.46
CA TYR A 667 28.38 24.03 17.50
C TYR A 667 26.99 23.90 18.15
N PHE A 668 26.05 24.69 17.67
CA PHE A 668 24.65 24.59 18.08
C PHE A 668 24.06 23.27 17.59
N SER A 669 24.16 22.98 16.30
CA SER A 669 23.59 21.78 15.70
C SER A 669 24.33 21.31 14.45
N LEU A 670 24.09 20.05 14.08
CA LEU A 670 24.35 19.51 12.76
C LEU A 670 23.01 19.38 12.03
N GLU A 671 22.84 20.13 10.95
CA GLU A 671 21.70 19.94 10.07
C GLU A 671 21.96 18.73 9.16
N CYS A 672 21.28 17.64 9.44
CA CYS A 672 21.59 16.33 8.86
C CYS A 672 20.37 15.59 8.27
N TRP A 673 19.19 16.21 8.30
CA TRP A 673 17.94 15.52 7.96
C TRP A 673 16.83 16.46 7.46
N GLY A 674 15.74 15.88 6.94
CA GLY A 674 14.67 16.66 6.33
C GLY A 674 15.06 17.26 4.98
N GLY A 675 14.28 18.23 4.50
CA GLY A 675 14.39 18.70 3.11
C GLY A 675 14.23 17.55 2.11
N ALA A 676 15.07 17.50 1.08
CA ALA A 676 15.01 16.44 0.07
C ALA A 676 15.65 15.11 0.51
N THR A 677 16.40 15.10 1.62
CA THR A 677 17.18 13.92 2.03
C THR A 677 16.31 12.69 2.30
N PHE A 678 15.11 12.88 2.83
CA PHE A 678 14.18 11.80 3.14
C PHE A 678 13.75 11.02 1.90
N ASP A 679 13.20 11.71 0.89
CA ASP A 679 12.80 11.10 -0.38
C ASP A 679 13.99 10.55 -1.15
N VAL A 680 15.10 11.29 -1.20
CA VAL A 680 16.27 10.90 -2.00
C VAL A 680 16.95 9.65 -1.45
N ALA A 681 17.02 9.50 -0.13
CA ALA A 681 17.56 8.29 0.50
C ALA A 681 16.83 7.04 0.01
N TYR A 682 15.49 7.03 0.09
CA TYR A 682 14.68 5.91 -0.36
C TYR A 682 14.68 5.74 -1.88
N ARG A 683 14.46 6.83 -2.63
CA ARG A 683 14.22 6.78 -4.08
C ARG A 683 15.48 6.53 -4.90
N PHE A 684 16.60 7.15 -4.54
CA PHE A 684 17.81 7.17 -5.38
C PHE A 684 19.01 6.48 -4.75
N LEU A 685 19.10 6.45 -3.42
CA LEU A 685 20.24 5.83 -2.73
C LEU A 685 19.95 4.40 -2.27
N ASN A 686 18.67 3.99 -2.27
CA ASN A 686 18.21 2.71 -1.74
C ASN A 686 18.66 2.53 -0.26
N GLU A 687 18.57 3.61 0.51
CA GLU A 687 18.94 3.70 1.91
C GLU A 687 17.74 4.16 2.75
N ASP A 688 17.67 3.70 4.00
CA ASP A 688 16.61 4.11 4.92
C ASP A 688 16.99 5.42 5.62
N ALA A 689 16.14 6.45 5.49
CA ALA A 689 16.40 7.75 6.07
C ALA A 689 16.37 7.70 7.62
N PHE A 690 15.43 6.97 8.24
CA PHE A 690 15.33 6.89 9.70
C PHE A 690 16.56 6.20 10.28
N ARG A 691 17.00 5.12 9.63
CA ARG A 691 18.23 4.44 9.99
C ARG A 691 19.45 5.36 9.90
N ARG A 692 19.54 6.20 8.87
CA ARG A 692 20.59 7.23 8.76
C ARG A 692 20.58 8.15 9.99
N LEU A 693 19.41 8.65 10.42
CA LEU A 693 19.29 9.49 11.60
C LEU A 693 19.75 8.76 12.87
N GLU A 694 19.28 7.53 13.08
CA GLU A 694 19.63 6.73 14.27
C GLU A 694 21.14 6.41 14.34
N GLU A 695 21.76 6.06 13.21
CA GLU A 695 23.19 5.76 13.13
C GLU A 695 24.03 7.03 13.34
N LEU A 696 23.63 8.16 12.75
CA LEU A 696 24.29 9.46 12.98
C LEU A 696 24.13 9.93 14.43
N ARG A 697 22.93 9.80 15.00
CA ARG A 697 22.66 10.16 16.39
C ARG A 697 23.53 9.37 17.36
N ALA A 698 23.72 8.07 17.10
CA ALA A 698 24.58 7.22 17.89
C ALA A 698 26.07 7.58 17.74
N ALA A 699 26.51 7.94 16.54
CA ALA A 699 27.90 8.30 16.27
C ALA A 699 28.26 9.72 16.76
N VAL A 700 27.28 10.62 16.83
CA VAL A 700 27.43 11.99 17.32
C VAL A 700 26.42 12.22 18.43
N PRO A 701 26.64 11.76 19.68
CA PRO A 701 25.65 11.88 20.76
C PRO A 701 25.59 13.26 21.42
N ASN A 702 26.61 14.10 21.19
CA ASN A 702 26.88 15.32 21.95
C ASN A 702 26.53 16.63 21.24
N ILE A 703 25.99 16.61 20.02
CA ILE A 703 25.61 17.81 19.26
C ILE A 703 24.13 17.72 18.87
N CYS A 704 23.36 18.82 18.87
CA CYS A 704 21.97 18.76 18.45
C CYS A 704 21.86 18.32 16.98
N THR A 705 20.96 17.39 16.68
CA THR A 705 20.57 17.09 15.29
C THR A 705 19.46 18.04 14.86
N GLN A 706 19.59 18.59 13.67
CA GLN A 706 18.62 19.55 13.11
C GLN A 706 18.07 19.05 11.78
N MET A 707 16.78 19.33 11.55
CA MET A 707 16.12 19.07 10.29
C MET A 707 15.34 20.27 9.74
N LEU A 708 15.16 20.28 8.42
CA LEU A 708 14.21 21.16 7.75
C LEU A 708 12.86 20.44 7.55
N LEU A 709 11.79 21.00 8.10
CA LEU A 709 10.44 20.45 8.07
C LEU A 709 9.47 21.43 7.39
N ARG A 710 8.67 20.96 6.43
CA ARG A 710 7.59 21.76 5.84
C ARG A 710 6.34 21.64 6.72
N GLY A 711 5.74 22.77 7.10
CA GLY A 711 4.62 22.88 8.05
C GLY A 711 3.55 21.79 7.91
N ALA A 712 2.71 21.86 6.88
CA ALA A 712 1.57 20.95 6.70
C ALA A 712 1.91 19.62 6.00
N ASN A 713 3.15 19.47 5.49
CA ASN A 713 3.50 18.33 4.63
C ASN A 713 4.62 17.45 5.20
N GLY A 714 5.20 17.82 6.35
CA GLY A 714 6.39 17.20 6.90
C GLY A 714 7.56 17.22 5.89
N VAL A 715 7.90 16.05 5.35
CA VAL A 715 8.96 15.87 4.33
C VAL A 715 8.42 15.36 2.99
N GLY A 716 7.10 15.34 2.81
CA GLY A 716 6.46 14.85 1.59
C GLY A 716 6.06 15.92 0.58
N TYR A 717 5.46 15.46 -0.52
CA TYR A 717 5.06 16.31 -1.68
C TYR A 717 3.54 16.45 -1.85
N LYS A 718 2.75 15.80 -1.00
CA LYS A 718 1.28 15.89 -0.98
C LYS A 718 0.82 16.56 0.31
N SER A 719 -0.41 17.04 0.35
CA SER A 719 -1.05 17.43 1.61
C SER A 719 -1.38 16.18 2.42
N TYR A 720 -1.02 16.18 3.70
CA TYR A 720 -1.31 15.09 4.62
C TYR A 720 -2.24 15.59 5.72
N PRO A 721 -3.13 14.73 6.26
CA PRO A 721 -3.91 15.09 7.43
C PRO A 721 -3.00 15.27 8.65
N ASP A 722 -3.45 16.09 9.61
CA ASP A 722 -2.67 16.51 10.78
C ASP A 722 -2.04 15.33 11.54
N ASN A 723 -2.79 14.25 11.74
CA ASN A 723 -2.33 13.07 12.46
C ASN A 723 -1.10 12.39 11.82
N VAL A 724 -0.92 12.50 10.50
CA VAL A 724 0.26 11.98 9.80
C VAL A 724 1.48 12.85 10.08
N VAL A 725 1.30 14.18 10.11
CA VAL A 725 2.37 15.13 10.44
C VAL A 725 2.78 14.98 11.91
N GLU A 726 1.81 14.87 12.81
CA GLU A 726 2.07 14.64 14.24
C GLU A 726 2.85 13.33 14.48
N GLU A 727 2.44 12.23 13.85
CA GLU A 727 3.15 10.94 13.96
C GLU A 727 4.54 11.00 13.35
N PHE A 728 4.72 11.68 12.22
CA PHE A 728 6.04 11.88 11.62
C PHE A 728 6.99 12.63 12.56
N VAL A 729 6.53 13.73 13.16
CA VAL A 729 7.32 14.50 14.14
C VAL A 729 7.65 13.65 15.36
N ARG A 730 6.68 12.87 15.88
CA ARG A 730 6.91 11.96 17.00
C ARG A 730 8.01 10.95 16.69
N GLN A 731 7.94 10.28 15.54
CA GLN A 731 8.95 9.30 15.12
C GLN A 731 10.32 9.95 14.91
N ALA A 732 10.39 11.10 14.23
CA ALA A 732 11.65 11.82 14.04
C ALA A 732 12.30 12.22 15.38
N ALA A 733 11.51 12.73 16.33
CA ALA A 733 11.98 13.08 17.66
C ALA A 733 12.48 11.85 18.43
N THR A 734 11.74 10.73 18.38
CA THR A 734 12.13 9.47 19.05
C THR A 734 13.39 8.84 18.43
N SER A 735 13.58 8.92 17.11
CA SER A 735 14.80 8.46 16.42
C SER A 735 16.01 9.37 16.66
N GLY A 736 15.83 10.50 17.34
CA GLY A 736 16.91 11.34 17.83
C GLY A 736 17.04 12.70 17.13
N MET A 737 15.96 13.26 16.59
CA MET A 737 15.90 14.65 16.12
C MET A 737 15.70 15.63 17.29
N ASP A 738 16.48 16.71 17.32
CA ASP A 738 16.44 17.70 18.41
C ASP A 738 15.82 19.04 18.01
N VAL A 739 16.20 19.55 16.84
CA VAL A 739 15.79 20.87 16.34
C VAL A 739 15.01 20.71 15.03
N PHE A 740 13.79 21.22 15.03
CA PHE A 740 12.91 21.22 13.87
C PHE A 740 12.80 22.65 13.35
N ARG A 741 13.46 22.93 12.23
CA ARG A 741 13.29 24.18 11.49
C ARG A 741 12.05 24.07 10.62
N ILE A 742 10.96 24.67 11.07
CA ILE A 742 9.62 24.57 10.45
C ILE A 742 9.42 25.79 9.55
N PHE A 743 9.06 25.56 8.29
CA PHE A 743 8.78 26.62 7.33
C PHE A 743 7.52 26.32 6.51
N ASP A 744 6.93 27.37 5.96
CA ASP A 744 5.90 27.29 4.92
C ASP A 744 6.38 28.01 3.65
N CYS A 745 5.99 27.50 2.48
CA CYS A 745 6.49 28.04 1.21
C CYS A 745 5.90 29.39 0.81
N PHE A 746 4.87 29.87 1.51
CA PHE A 746 4.27 31.19 1.37
C PHE A 746 4.33 32.00 2.67
N ASN A 747 5.12 31.57 3.66
CA ASN A 747 5.16 32.15 5.02
C ASN A 747 3.79 32.15 5.73
N ASP A 748 2.92 31.18 5.42
CA ASP A 748 1.67 30.99 6.14
C ASP A 748 1.92 30.24 7.47
N VAL A 749 1.90 30.99 8.57
CA VAL A 749 2.11 30.45 9.92
C VAL A 749 0.99 29.47 10.33
N GLU A 750 -0.22 29.61 9.80
CA GLU A 750 -1.31 28.67 10.10
C GLU A 750 -0.96 27.26 9.63
N GLN A 751 -0.32 27.12 8.46
CA GLN A 751 0.15 25.83 7.93
C GLN A 751 1.29 25.22 8.77
N MET A 752 1.93 26.00 9.63
CA MET A 752 3.02 25.53 10.48
C MET A 752 2.55 25.05 11.86
N LYS A 753 1.36 25.48 12.33
CA LYS A 753 0.89 25.25 13.70
C LYS A 753 0.84 23.79 14.11
N VAL A 754 0.41 22.90 13.23
CA VAL A 754 0.35 21.45 13.50
C VAL A 754 1.74 20.91 13.84
N SER A 755 2.72 21.19 12.97
CA SER A 755 4.12 20.80 13.19
C SER A 755 4.71 21.45 14.44
N ILE A 756 4.47 22.74 14.68
CA ILE A 756 4.98 23.46 15.85
C ILE A 756 4.46 22.81 17.13
N ASN A 757 3.15 22.59 17.21
CA ASN A 757 2.51 21.96 18.37
C ASN A 757 3.02 20.54 18.58
N ALA A 758 3.19 19.75 17.52
CA ALA A 758 3.75 18.39 17.60
C ALA A 758 5.18 18.39 18.16
N VAL A 759 6.03 19.31 17.69
CA VAL A 759 7.42 19.43 18.16
C VAL A 759 7.46 19.84 19.64
N ARG A 760 6.63 20.82 20.03
CA ARG A 760 6.49 21.24 21.44
C ARG A 760 6.03 20.07 22.33
N LYS A 761 5.03 19.28 21.90
CA LYS A 761 4.55 18.09 22.62
C LYS A 761 5.68 17.07 22.85
N MET A 762 6.64 16.97 21.93
CA MET A 762 7.80 16.07 22.04
C MET A 762 8.95 16.63 22.89
N ASN A 763 8.77 17.82 23.50
CA ASN A 763 9.81 18.53 24.26
C ASN A 763 11.08 18.78 23.44
N LYS A 764 10.91 19.11 22.14
CA LYS A 764 11.98 19.41 21.18
C LYS A 764 11.91 20.88 20.74
N VAL A 765 12.94 21.34 20.03
CA VAL A 765 13.05 22.76 19.64
C VAL A 765 12.29 23.02 18.35
N ALA A 766 11.15 23.72 18.47
CA ALA A 766 10.48 24.36 17.35
C ALA A 766 11.17 25.69 16.98
N GLU A 767 11.95 25.67 15.90
CA GLU A 767 12.54 26.86 15.26
C GLU A 767 11.67 27.26 14.05
N ILE A 768 11.00 28.41 14.12
CA ILE A 768 10.05 28.83 13.07
C ILE A 768 10.75 29.75 12.08
N ALA A 769 10.74 29.37 10.81
CA ALA A 769 11.47 30.06 9.76
C ALA A 769 10.60 31.05 8.98
N MET A 770 11.07 32.29 8.93
CA MET A 770 10.61 33.31 8.01
C MET A 770 11.43 33.21 6.72
N CYS A 771 10.82 32.75 5.63
CA CYS A 771 11.46 32.71 4.33
C CYS A 771 11.65 34.15 3.81
N PHE A 772 12.90 34.52 3.53
CA PHE A 772 13.25 35.84 3.02
C PHE A 772 13.13 35.90 1.50
N THR A 773 12.44 36.92 1.00
CA THR A 773 12.33 37.26 -0.42
C THR A 773 12.18 38.77 -0.56
N GLY A 774 12.33 39.28 -1.79
CA GLY A 774 12.23 40.71 -2.07
C GLY A 774 13.43 41.51 -1.54
N ASP A 775 13.25 42.82 -1.40
CA ASP A 775 14.26 43.75 -0.90
C ASP A 775 13.61 44.91 -0.15
N PHE A 776 13.45 44.77 1.18
CA PHE A 776 12.82 45.82 2.00
C PHE A 776 13.62 47.13 2.08
N LEU A 777 14.87 47.18 1.59
CA LEU A 777 15.63 48.42 1.48
C LEU A 777 15.35 49.13 0.15
N SER A 778 14.77 48.45 -0.82
CA SER A 778 14.31 49.05 -2.07
C SER A 778 13.07 49.91 -1.83
N PRO A 779 13.03 51.16 -2.33
CA PRO A 779 11.82 51.99 -2.26
C PRO A 779 10.66 51.40 -3.09
N ASP A 780 10.96 50.51 -4.04
CA ASP A 780 9.99 49.89 -4.94
C ASP A 780 9.33 48.64 -4.31
N GLU A 781 9.88 48.10 -3.22
CA GLU A 781 9.30 46.96 -2.50
C GLU A 781 8.01 47.37 -1.78
N LYS A 782 6.92 46.67 -2.08
CA LYS A 782 5.58 46.97 -1.53
C LYS A 782 5.00 45.82 -0.70
N ILE A 783 5.49 44.60 -0.89
CA ILE A 783 4.93 43.40 -0.24
C ILE A 783 5.82 43.01 0.93
N TYR A 784 7.09 42.75 0.67
CA TYR A 784 8.03 42.18 1.64
C TYR A 784 8.78 43.26 2.41
N THR A 785 8.04 44.21 2.99
CA THR A 785 8.58 45.34 3.76
C THR A 785 9.07 44.92 5.15
N LEU A 786 9.73 45.83 5.89
CA LEU A 786 10.07 45.57 7.29
C LEU A 786 8.83 45.31 8.16
N ASP A 787 7.71 46.00 7.90
CA ASP A 787 6.45 45.77 8.62
C ASP A 787 5.88 44.37 8.35
N TYR A 788 6.02 43.86 7.12
CA TYR A 788 5.68 42.48 6.80
C TYR A 788 6.48 41.48 7.65
N TYR A 789 7.81 41.64 7.73
CA TYR A 789 8.64 40.76 8.54
C TYR A 789 8.40 40.93 10.04
N LYS A 790 8.01 42.13 10.49
CA LYS A 790 7.58 42.38 11.88
C LYS A 790 6.32 41.60 12.24
N ASP A 791 5.28 41.71 11.41
CA ASP A 791 4.02 40.98 11.60
C ASP A 791 4.23 39.46 11.54
N LEU A 792 4.99 38.99 10.55
CA LEU A 792 5.33 37.58 10.43
C LEU A 792 6.07 37.08 11.67
N CYS A 793 7.03 37.87 12.19
CA CYS A 793 7.73 37.54 13.42
C CYS A 793 6.78 37.43 14.62
N GLN A 794 5.84 38.36 14.77
CA GLN A 794 4.82 38.31 15.82
C GLN A 794 3.99 37.02 15.73
N ARG A 795 3.50 36.68 14.53
CA ARG A 795 2.73 35.44 14.31
C ARG A 795 3.54 34.19 14.63
N CYS A 796 4.84 34.16 14.30
CA CYS A 796 5.72 33.05 14.67
C CYS A 796 5.87 32.93 16.20
N VAL A 797 6.03 34.04 16.91
CA VAL A 797 6.11 34.05 18.38
C VAL A 797 4.81 33.54 18.99
N ASP A 798 3.67 34.05 18.52
CA ASP A 798 2.34 33.66 18.99
C ASP A 798 2.04 32.18 18.74
N ALA A 799 2.60 31.60 17.67
CA ALA A 799 2.48 30.17 17.37
C ALA A 799 3.34 29.27 18.27
N GLY A 800 4.18 29.84 19.14
CA GLY A 800 4.98 29.10 20.13
C GLY A 800 6.40 28.76 19.67
N ALA A 801 7.03 29.63 18.88
CA ALA A 801 8.46 29.52 18.55
C ALA A 801 9.31 29.43 19.83
N HIS A 802 10.32 28.55 19.83
CA HIS A 802 11.44 28.67 20.76
C HIS A 802 12.55 29.56 20.18
N MET A 803 12.62 29.65 18.85
CA MET A 803 13.64 30.37 18.09
C MET A 803 13.04 30.86 16.77
N ILE A 804 13.49 32.01 16.29
CA ILE A 804 13.11 32.58 15.00
C ILE A 804 14.24 32.33 14.01
N ALA A 805 13.95 31.68 12.90
CA ALA A 805 14.89 31.55 11.80
C ALA A 805 14.60 32.56 10.70
N ILE A 806 15.65 33.15 10.13
CA ILE A 806 15.59 33.89 8.88
C ILE A 806 16.14 32.94 7.82
N LYS A 807 15.26 32.45 6.94
CA LYS A 807 15.62 31.50 5.88
C LYS A 807 15.74 32.22 4.54
N ASP A 808 16.95 32.64 4.21
CA ASP A 808 17.29 33.20 2.90
C ASP A 808 17.69 32.09 1.91
N MET A 809 16.68 31.39 1.39
CA MET A 809 16.87 30.21 0.53
C MET A 809 17.55 30.47 -0.82
N ALA A 810 17.64 31.74 -1.25
CA ALA A 810 18.22 32.13 -2.53
C ALA A 810 19.49 32.99 -2.39
N GLY A 811 19.86 33.44 -1.20
CA GLY A 811 21.04 34.30 -1.03
C GLY A 811 20.78 35.75 -1.42
N LEU A 812 19.62 36.29 -1.05
CA LEU A 812 19.16 37.63 -1.38
C LEU A 812 19.51 38.66 -0.28
N LEU A 813 19.71 38.20 0.96
CA LEU A 813 20.04 39.08 2.08
C LEU A 813 21.46 39.64 1.93
N ARG A 814 21.54 40.94 1.65
CA ARG A 814 22.80 41.72 1.56
C ARG A 814 23.24 42.21 2.94
N PRO A 815 24.53 42.52 3.18
CA PRO A 815 25.02 42.97 4.49
C PRO A 815 24.23 44.14 5.10
N ALA A 816 23.80 45.11 4.28
CA ALA A 816 23.04 46.28 4.73
C ALA A 816 21.66 45.96 5.35
N HIS A 817 21.09 44.80 5.03
CA HIS A 817 19.81 44.37 5.59
C HIS A 817 19.92 43.81 7.01
N ALA A 818 21.12 43.42 7.45
CA ALA A 818 21.30 42.68 8.69
C ALA A 818 20.81 43.46 9.91
N ALA A 819 21.29 44.70 10.09
CA ALA A 819 20.89 45.52 11.23
C ALA A 819 19.38 45.83 11.27
N PRO A 820 18.73 46.28 10.17
CA PRO A 820 17.28 46.48 10.15
C PRO A 820 16.47 45.21 10.44
N MET A 821 16.87 44.07 9.86
CA MET A 821 16.18 42.79 10.08
C MET A 821 16.29 42.33 11.54
N ILE A 822 17.48 42.43 12.15
CA ILE A 822 17.63 42.09 13.56
C ILE A 822 16.85 43.06 14.44
N GLN A 823 16.91 44.36 14.18
CA GLN A 823 16.16 45.37 14.95
C GLN A 823 14.64 45.13 14.89
N VAL A 824 14.09 44.79 13.71
CA VAL A 824 12.65 44.56 13.58
C VAL A 824 12.21 43.32 14.35
N ILE A 825 12.97 42.21 14.30
CA ILE A 825 12.70 41.01 15.10
C ILE A 825 12.83 41.31 16.60
N ARG A 826 13.87 42.05 17.01
CA ARG A 826 14.09 42.44 18.42
C ARG A 826 13.02 43.40 18.95
N SER A 827 12.33 44.13 18.09
CA SER A 827 11.19 44.95 18.51
C SER A 827 9.96 44.11 18.91
N VAL A 828 9.95 42.82 18.55
CA VAL A 828 8.87 41.86 18.80
C VAL A 828 9.25 40.86 19.89
N THR A 829 10.48 40.34 19.87
CA THR A 829 10.86 39.22 20.74
C THR A 829 12.35 39.17 21.09
N ASP A 830 12.62 38.57 22.25
CA ASP A 830 13.97 38.26 22.75
C ASP A 830 14.43 36.84 22.43
N LEU A 831 13.60 36.02 21.75
CA LEU A 831 13.97 34.65 21.34
C LEU A 831 15.25 34.64 20.46
N PRO A 832 16.03 33.54 20.46
CA PRO A 832 17.15 33.36 19.55
C PRO A 832 16.79 33.61 18.09
N ILE A 833 17.71 34.26 17.36
CA ILE A 833 17.63 34.48 15.92
C ILE A 833 18.68 33.60 15.23
N HIS A 834 18.22 32.72 14.36
CA HIS A 834 19.04 31.80 13.59
C HIS A 834 19.05 32.22 12.11
N PHE A 835 20.20 32.63 11.57
CA PHE A 835 20.30 33.06 10.18
C PHE A 835 20.82 31.94 9.26
N HIS A 836 20.04 31.66 8.22
CA HIS A 836 20.36 30.72 7.16
C HIS A 836 20.39 31.44 5.81
N THR A 837 21.44 31.23 5.00
CA THR A 837 21.56 31.81 3.65
C THR A 837 22.31 30.89 2.68
N HIS A 838 22.32 31.23 1.38
CA HIS A 838 23.08 30.55 0.33
C HIS A 838 24.05 31.52 -0.34
N ASN A 839 25.30 31.14 -0.57
CA ASN A 839 26.34 32.01 -1.13
C ASN A 839 26.32 32.11 -2.66
N THR A 840 25.13 32.09 -3.27
CA THR A 840 24.97 32.13 -4.75
C THR A 840 25.47 33.45 -5.34
N SER A 841 25.44 34.53 -4.57
CA SER A 841 25.89 35.85 -5.01
C SER A 841 27.37 36.15 -4.69
N SER A 842 28.06 35.26 -3.97
CA SER A 842 29.38 35.51 -3.35
C SER A 842 29.40 36.55 -2.22
N ALA A 843 28.28 37.19 -1.88
CA ALA A 843 28.22 38.22 -0.85
C ALA A 843 27.94 37.67 0.56
N GLN A 844 27.51 36.41 0.68
CA GLN A 844 26.88 35.93 1.92
C GLN A 844 27.86 35.73 3.08
N LEU A 845 29.16 35.50 2.83
CA LEU A 845 30.14 35.52 3.92
C LEU A 845 30.18 36.89 4.61
N ALA A 846 30.09 37.98 3.85
CA ALA A 846 29.97 39.33 4.41
C ALA A 846 28.63 39.53 5.12
N THR A 847 27.54 38.94 4.60
CA THR A 847 26.23 38.96 5.28
C THR A 847 26.28 38.20 6.61
N LEU A 848 27.00 37.07 6.72
CA LEU A 848 27.17 36.36 8.00
C LEU A 848 27.85 37.26 9.04
N HIS A 849 28.92 37.97 8.65
CA HIS A 849 29.56 38.93 9.56
C HIS A 849 28.61 40.06 9.96
N ALA A 850 27.87 40.64 9.01
CA ALA A 850 26.93 41.71 9.31
C ALA A 850 25.80 41.24 10.25
N MET A 851 25.31 40.01 10.09
CA MET A 851 24.33 39.40 10.99
C MET A 851 24.93 39.15 12.38
N ALA A 852 26.16 38.66 12.45
CA ALA A 852 26.88 38.49 13.71
C ALA A 852 27.06 39.83 14.44
N ASP A 853 27.51 40.87 13.74
CA ASP A 853 27.70 42.22 14.29
C ASP A 853 26.36 42.84 14.73
N ALA A 854 25.27 42.58 13.99
CA ALA A 854 23.93 43.08 14.30
C ALA A 854 23.25 42.39 15.50
N GLY A 855 23.77 41.26 15.99
CA GLY A 855 23.21 40.56 17.16
C GLY A 855 22.41 39.29 16.84
N CYS A 856 22.61 38.69 15.66
CA CYS A 856 22.14 37.34 15.34
C CYS A 856 22.80 36.30 16.26
N ASP A 857 22.08 35.25 16.64
CA ASP A 857 22.55 34.29 17.65
C ASP A 857 23.33 33.12 17.06
N ILE A 858 22.82 32.58 15.94
CA ILE A 858 23.37 31.41 15.26
C ILE A 858 23.42 31.70 13.76
N VAL A 859 24.48 31.26 13.09
CA VAL A 859 24.57 31.26 11.62
C VAL A 859 24.81 29.86 11.07
N ASP A 860 24.16 29.57 9.96
CA ASP A 860 24.43 28.35 9.18
C ASP A 860 25.63 28.54 8.25
N GLY A 861 26.45 27.51 8.16
CA GLY A 861 27.45 27.35 7.11
C GLY A 861 27.79 25.88 6.90
N CYS A 862 28.75 25.59 6.03
CA CYS A 862 29.25 24.23 5.84
C CYS A 862 30.77 24.19 5.68
N PHE A 863 31.34 22.98 5.66
CA PHE A 863 32.76 22.78 5.36
C PHE A 863 33.12 23.33 3.97
N ALA A 864 34.30 23.93 3.85
CA ALA A 864 34.76 24.59 2.62
C ALA A 864 34.61 23.71 1.36
N ALA A 865 34.91 22.42 1.47
CA ALA A 865 34.76 21.45 0.38
C ALA A 865 33.33 21.38 -0.21
N PHE A 866 32.29 21.66 0.58
CA PHE A 866 30.88 21.68 0.17
C PHE A 866 30.26 23.08 0.29
N ALA A 867 31.08 24.13 0.43
CA ALA A 867 30.61 25.51 0.50
C ALA A 867 30.50 26.17 -0.87
N ASP A 868 29.88 27.35 -0.85
CA ASP A 868 29.78 28.30 -1.95
C ASP A 868 29.00 27.80 -3.18
N GLY A 869 28.96 28.61 -4.24
CA GLY A 869 28.04 28.40 -5.35
C GLY A 869 26.60 28.45 -4.85
N THR A 870 25.81 27.40 -5.13
CA THR A 870 24.43 27.30 -4.62
C THR A 870 24.35 26.85 -3.16
N SER A 871 25.47 26.53 -2.50
CA SER A 871 25.53 26.09 -1.10
C SER A 871 25.62 27.25 -0.10
N GLN A 872 25.79 26.95 1.18
CA GLN A 872 26.06 27.93 2.24
C GLN A 872 27.50 28.50 2.16
N PRO A 873 27.81 29.63 2.84
CA PRO A 873 29.18 30.10 3.01
C PRO A 873 30.07 29.13 3.80
N SER A 874 31.37 29.19 3.53
CA SER A 874 32.38 28.36 4.21
C SER A 874 32.53 28.73 5.70
N LEU A 875 32.28 27.77 6.59
CA LEU A 875 32.55 27.92 8.03
C LEU A 875 34.04 27.99 8.33
N ASN A 876 34.90 27.32 7.53
CA ASN A 876 36.35 27.45 7.70
C ASN A 876 36.79 28.91 7.49
N ALA A 877 36.30 29.54 6.42
CA ALA A 877 36.60 30.95 6.12
C ALA A 877 35.97 31.88 7.16
N PHE A 878 34.71 31.63 7.56
CA PHE A 878 34.05 32.41 8.60
C PHE A 878 34.79 32.35 9.94
N LEU A 879 35.21 31.17 10.39
CA LEU A 879 36.00 31.00 11.60
C LEU A 879 37.34 31.75 11.53
N ALA A 880 38.07 31.60 10.43
CA ALA A 880 39.35 32.29 10.24
C ALA A 880 39.21 33.83 10.25
N THR A 881 38.10 34.35 9.74
CA THR A 881 37.81 35.79 9.67
C THR A 881 37.11 36.34 10.92
N MET A 882 36.56 35.47 11.77
CA MET A 882 36.03 35.82 13.10
C MET A 882 37.10 35.87 14.18
N GLU A 883 38.30 35.33 13.94
CA GLU A 883 39.41 35.36 14.91
C GLU A 883 39.73 36.80 15.31
N GLY A 884 39.62 37.08 16.62
CA GLY A 884 39.87 38.42 17.17
C GLY A 884 38.73 39.43 17.01
N ARG A 885 37.62 39.07 16.36
CA ARG A 885 36.41 39.91 16.29
C ARG A 885 35.58 39.82 17.58
N PRO A 886 34.71 40.80 17.85
CA PRO A 886 33.65 40.64 18.84
C PRO A 886 32.84 39.38 18.54
N ARG A 887 32.51 38.60 19.56
CA ARG A 887 31.73 37.35 19.45
C ARG A 887 32.42 36.24 18.64
N ASP A 888 33.75 36.22 18.59
CA ASP A 888 34.56 35.11 18.07
C ASP A 888 34.11 33.75 18.66
N PRO A 889 33.76 32.74 17.84
CA PRO A 889 33.38 31.39 18.29
C PRO A 889 34.42 30.66 19.14
N LYS A 890 35.69 31.08 19.08
CA LYS A 890 36.85 30.42 19.71
C LYS A 890 37.07 28.97 19.25
N ILE A 891 36.71 28.69 17.99
CA ILE A 891 36.92 27.39 17.35
C ILE A 891 38.09 27.50 16.37
N ASN A 892 39.13 26.70 16.59
CA ASN A 892 40.31 26.70 15.72
C ASN A 892 40.01 25.98 14.40
N TYR A 893 39.83 26.75 13.32
CA TYR A 893 39.56 26.23 11.98
C TYR A 893 40.65 25.28 11.45
N ARG A 894 41.91 25.40 11.91
CA ARG A 894 43.00 24.50 11.49
C ARG A 894 42.78 23.07 11.97
N LYS A 895 42.09 22.88 13.10
CA LYS A 895 41.69 21.54 13.58
C LYS A 895 40.61 20.90 12.70
N LEU A 896 39.99 21.65 11.80
CA LEU A 896 38.93 21.19 10.89
C LEU A 896 39.47 20.81 9.49
N GLU A 897 40.74 21.07 9.19
CA GLU A 897 41.35 20.79 7.88
C GLU A 897 41.29 19.31 7.49
N GLY A 898 41.41 18.40 8.46
CA GLY A 898 41.27 16.96 8.22
C GLY A 898 39.86 16.56 7.76
N LEU A 899 38.82 17.16 8.35
CA LEU A 899 37.43 16.98 7.93
C LEU A 899 37.19 17.62 6.54
N ASP A 900 37.77 18.79 6.28
CA ASP A 900 37.65 19.45 4.98
C ASP A 900 38.31 18.63 3.86
N ALA A 901 39.51 18.10 4.09
CA ALA A 901 40.19 17.21 3.15
C ALA A 901 39.40 15.90 2.90
N TYR A 902 38.79 15.35 3.95
CA TYR A 902 37.87 14.22 3.83
C TYR A 902 36.68 14.58 2.94
N TRP A 903 36.00 15.69 3.20
CA TRP A 903 34.85 16.13 2.42
C TRP A 903 35.20 16.47 0.97
N SER A 904 36.38 17.04 0.71
CA SER A 904 36.88 17.26 -0.65
C SER A 904 36.97 15.95 -1.42
N SER A 905 37.52 14.92 -0.79
CA SER A 905 37.63 13.60 -1.41
C SER A 905 36.29 12.91 -1.59
N VAL A 906 35.36 13.10 -0.64
CA VAL A 906 33.98 12.61 -0.77
C VAL A 906 33.32 13.27 -1.97
N ARG A 907 33.42 14.60 -2.11
CA ARG A 907 32.82 15.36 -3.21
C ARG A 907 33.28 14.87 -4.58
N ASP A 908 34.56 14.51 -4.74
CA ASP A 908 35.08 13.94 -5.99
C ASP A 908 34.32 12.68 -6.43
N MET A 909 33.91 11.82 -5.48
CA MET A 909 33.10 10.62 -5.77
C MET A 909 31.69 10.97 -6.28
N TYR A 910 31.18 12.16 -5.92
CA TYR A 910 29.88 12.67 -6.33
C TYR A 910 29.95 13.64 -7.52
N SER A 911 31.12 13.84 -8.13
CA SER A 911 31.31 14.71 -9.31
C SER A 911 30.30 14.53 -10.45
N PRO A 912 29.74 13.33 -10.76
CA PRO A 912 28.71 13.20 -11.79
C PRO A 912 27.40 13.94 -11.48
N PHE A 913 27.17 14.36 -10.23
CA PHE A 913 25.94 15.01 -9.78
C PHE A 913 26.11 16.51 -9.54
N GLU A 914 27.27 17.10 -9.85
CA GLU A 914 27.55 18.52 -9.64
C GLU A 914 26.55 19.44 -10.38
N SER A 915 26.19 20.54 -9.72
CA SER A 915 25.24 21.55 -10.21
C SER A 915 25.64 22.25 -11.52
N GLY A 916 26.91 22.19 -11.90
CA GLY A 916 27.46 22.84 -13.10
C GLY A 916 27.73 24.34 -12.95
N MET A 917 27.39 24.96 -11.81
CA MET A 917 27.72 26.37 -11.53
C MET A 917 29.23 26.50 -11.29
N LYS A 918 29.94 27.11 -12.24
CA LYS A 918 31.41 27.31 -12.15
C LYS A 918 31.80 28.52 -11.29
N ALA A 919 30.94 29.53 -11.19
CA ALA A 919 31.18 30.74 -10.42
C ALA A 919 29.85 31.29 -9.88
N MET A 920 29.92 31.95 -8.72
CA MET A 920 28.81 32.69 -8.11
C MET A 920 28.40 33.87 -9.00
N THR A 921 27.14 34.31 -8.88
CA THR A 921 26.57 35.34 -9.75
C THR A 921 25.59 36.25 -9.01
N ALA A 922 25.73 37.56 -9.24
CA ALA A 922 24.78 38.56 -8.74
C ALA A 922 23.40 38.48 -9.41
N ARG A 923 23.25 37.71 -10.50
CA ARG A 923 21.96 37.52 -11.18
C ARG A 923 20.89 36.91 -10.29
N VAL A 924 21.29 36.24 -9.20
CA VAL A 924 20.35 35.71 -8.21
C VAL A 924 19.47 36.78 -7.59
N PHE A 925 19.95 38.03 -7.47
CA PHE A 925 19.11 39.16 -7.01
C PHE A 925 17.98 39.51 -7.98
N GLN A 926 18.09 39.12 -9.26
CA GLN A 926 17.06 39.31 -10.27
C GLN A 926 16.11 38.11 -10.32
N HIS A 927 16.63 36.90 -10.56
CA HIS A 927 15.79 35.72 -10.80
C HIS A 927 15.34 35.02 -9.50
N GLN A 928 16.03 35.26 -8.38
CA GLN A 928 15.68 34.74 -7.06
C GLN A 928 15.44 33.23 -7.02
N VAL A 929 16.20 32.47 -7.81
CA VAL A 929 16.08 31.01 -7.89
C VAL A 929 16.85 30.41 -6.71
N PRO A 930 16.21 29.65 -5.81
CA PRO A 930 16.89 29.00 -4.69
C PRO A 930 17.92 27.97 -5.14
N GLY A 931 18.94 27.72 -4.32
CA GLY A 931 20.06 26.85 -4.68
C GLY A 931 19.64 25.46 -5.22
N GLY A 932 18.84 24.71 -4.46
CA GLY A 932 18.37 23.39 -4.90
C GLY A 932 17.47 23.42 -6.16
N GLN A 933 16.72 24.49 -6.38
CA GLN A 933 15.91 24.65 -7.60
C GLN A 933 16.78 24.96 -8.81
N TYR A 934 17.87 25.72 -8.65
CA TYR A 934 18.82 26.04 -9.71
C TYR A 934 19.41 24.76 -10.32
N SER A 935 19.97 23.89 -9.50
CA SER A 935 20.59 22.63 -9.94
C SER A 935 19.58 21.69 -10.63
N ASN A 936 18.36 21.59 -10.07
CA ASN A 936 17.30 20.75 -10.64
C ASN A 936 16.79 21.28 -12.00
N MET A 937 16.52 22.58 -12.09
CA MET A 937 16.01 23.22 -13.30
C MET A 937 17.08 23.22 -14.41
N TYR A 938 18.37 23.35 -14.05
CA TYR A 938 19.48 23.24 -15.00
C TYR A 938 19.52 21.85 -15.64
N ALA A 939 19.43 20.78 -14.84
CA ALA A 939 19.37 19.42 -15.35
C ALA A 939 18.13 19.17 -16.25
N GLN A 940 16.97 19.74 -15.89
CA GLN A 940 15.74 19.65 -16.69
C GLN A 940 15.85 20.36 -18.04
N CYS A 941 16.45 21.55 -18.07
CA CYS A 941 16.71 22.29 -19.32
C CYS A 941 17.54 21.44 -20.29
N HIS A 942 18.65 20.87 -19.82
CA HIS A 942 19.52 20.02 -20.62
C HIS A 942 18.84 18.73 -21.08
N ALA A 943 18.05 18.08 -20.21
CA ALA A 943 17.30 16.87 -20.56
C ALA A 943 16.24 17.12 -21.65
N LEU A 944 15.75 18.35 -21.78
CA LEU A 944 14.81 18.78 -22.83
C LEU A 944 15.51 19.27 -24.11
N GLY A 945 16.85 19.18 -24.18
CA GLY A 945 17.65 19.58 -25.34
C GLY A 945 17.81 21.10 -25.52
N GLY A 946 17.64 21.89 -24.45
CA GLY A 946 17.71 23.35 -24.51
C GLY A 946 19.09 23.90 -24.12
N ASP A 947 19.65 24.77 -24.97
CA ASP A 947 20.88 25.56 -24.70
C ASP A 947 20.57 26.99 -24.17
N ASN A 948 19.31 27.30 -23.86
CA ASN A 948 18.83 28.66 -23.56
C ASN A 948 18.68 28.95 -22.04
N TRP A 949 19.68 28.58 -21.23
CA TRP A 949 19.60 28.71 -19.77
C TRP A 949 19.31 30.14 -19.28
N ASP A 950 19.91 31.15 -19.91
CA ASP A 950 19.71 32.55 -19.54
C ASP A 950 18.28 33.03 -19.75
N HIS A 951 17.65 32.57 -20.83
CA HIS A 951 16.25 32.88 -21.12
C HIS A 951 15.33 32.22 -20.09
N ILE A 952 15.63 31.01 -19.63
CA ILE A 952 14.85 30.34 -18.58
C ILE A 952 14.96 31.08 -17.25
N LEU A 953 16.15 31.58 -16.88
CA LEU A 953 16.31 32.39 -15.67
C LEU A 953 15.52 33.71 -15.74
N GLN A 954 15.49 34.35 -16.91
CA GLN A 954 14.66 35.55 -17.12
C GLN A 954 13.17 35.19 -17.04
N MET A 955 12.73 34.14 -17.73
CA MET A 955 11.35 33.67 -17.69
C MET A 955 10.93 33.29 -16.26
N TYR A 956 11.83 32.72 -15.45
CA TYR A 956 11.56 32.42 -14.05
C TYR A 956 11.26 33.70 -13.24
N ALA A 957 12.02 34.77 -13.49
CA ALA A 957 11.75 36.08 -12.89
C ALA A 957 10.40 36.64 -13.35
N ASP A 958 10.10 36.53 -14.64
CA ASP A 958 8.85 37.05 -15.22
C ASP A 958 7.63 36.28 -14.69
N VAL A 959 7.72 34.95 -14.61
CA VAL A 959 6.67 34.09 -14.03
C VAL A 959 6.46 34.40 -12.55
N ASN A 960 7.51 34.69 -11.79
CA ASN A 960 7.35 35.13 -10.40
C ASN A 960 6.48 36.40 -10.31
N MET A 961 6.75 37.40 -11.16
CA MET A 961 5.94 38.62 -11.18
C MET A 961 4.51 38.34 -11.64
N TRP A 962 4.33 37.45 -12.62
CA TRP A 962 3.01 37.02 -13.08
C TRP A 962 2.21 36.30 -11.97
N CYS A 963 2.88 35.53 -11.12
CA CYS A 963 2.29 34.90 -9.95
C CYS A 963 2.04 35.85 -8.76
N GLY A 964 2.32 37.15 -8.90
CA GLY A 964 2.09 38.16 -7.85
C GLY A 964 3.27 38.35 -6.89
N ASP A 965 4.50 38.08 -7.35
CA ASP A 965 5.74 38.17 -6.58
C ASP A 965 5.70 37.36 -5.27
N ILE A 966 5.92 36.05 -5.41
CA ILE A 966 5.74 35.09 -4.32
C ILE A 966 7.05 34.70 -3.63
N VAL A 967 6.95 34.18 -2.41
CA VAL A 967 8.03 33.44 -1.75
C VAL A 967 8.30 32.17 -2.58
N LYS A 968 9.57 31.98 -2.97
CA LYS A 968 10.00 30.88 -3.84
C LYS A 968 10.89 29.93 -3.06
N VAL A 969 10.29 28.90 -2.49
CA VAL A 969 10.98 27.79 -1.82
C VAL A 969 10.18 26.52 -2.08
N THR A 970 10.75 25.32 -1.89
CA THR A 970 10.02 24.10 -2.25
C THR A 970 8.68 23.96 -1.49
N PRO A 971 7.53 23.75 -2.17
CA PRO A 971 7.38 23.44 -3.59
C PRO A 971 7.08 24.64 -4.52
N SER A 972 6.81 25.85 -4.01
CA SER A 972 6.47 27.03 -4.84
C SER A 972 7.56 27.36 -5.85
N SER A 973 8.85 27.24 -5.48
CA SER A 973 9.97 27.47 -6.40
C SER A 973 9.99 26.51 -7.59
N LYS A 974 9.49 25.27 -7.40
CA LYS A 974 9.37 24.28 -8.46
C LYS A 974 8.20 24.63 -9.40
N ALA A 975 7.08 25.08 -8.85
CA ALA A 975 5.93 25.49 -9.66
C ALA A 975 6.30 26.62 -10.63
N VAL A 976 7.00 27.66 -10.14
CA VAL A 976 7.54 28.75 -10.99
C VAL A 976 8.49 28.20 -12.05
N GLY A 977 9.36 27.26 -11.68
CA GLY A 977 10.32 26.65 -12.62
C GLY A 977 9.66 25.82 -13.71
N ASP A 978 8.67 25.01 -13.36
CA ASP A 978 7.93 24.17 -14.32
C ASP A 978 7.16 25.05 -15.31
N ILE A 979 6.53 26.13 -14.85
CA ILE A 979 5.86 27.12 -15.71
C ILE A 979 6.87 27.82 -16.61
N ALA A 980 8.00 28.28 -16.08
CA ALA A 980 9.04 28.95 -16.87
C ALA A 980 9.60 28.05 -17.99
N LEU A 981 9.93 26.79 -17.66
CA LEU A 981 10.37 25.81 -18.64
C LEU A 981 9.30 25.53 -19.71
N PHE A 982 8.03 25.42 -19.29
CA PHE A 982 6.91 25.22 -20.21
C PHE A 982 6.76 26.39 -21.18
N LEU A 983 6.73 27.63 -20.68
CA LEU A 983 6.54 28.83 -21.49
C LEU A 983 7.69 29.02 -22.50
N VAL A 984 8.95 28.86 -22.06
CA VAL A 984 10.11 28.91 -22.97
C VAL A 984 10.01 27.84 -24.05
N LYS A 985 9.59 26.61 -23.70
CA LYS A 985 9.44 25.52 -24.66
C LYS A 985 8.35 25.79 -25.70
N GLN A 986 7.26 26.44 -25.30
CA GLN A 986 6.15 26.80 -26.21
C GLN A 986 6.40 28.11 -26.98
N GLY A 987 7.46 28.85 -26.67
CA GLY A 987 7.70 30.18 -27.26
C GLY A 987 6.68 31.23 -26.80
N ILE A 988 6.13 31.08 -25.59
CA ILE A 988 5.09 31.96 -25.03
C ILE A 988 5.75 32.91 -24.03
N THR A 989 5.39 34.21 -24.10
CA THR A 989 5.74 35.21 -23.09
C THR A 989 4.59 35.38 -22.09
N PRO A 990 4.85 35.73 -20.81
CA PRO A 990 3.79 35.98 -19.82
C PRO A 990 2.92 37.23 -20.09
N ASN A 991 3.25 38.04 -21.10
CA ASN A 991 2.52 39.25 -21.52
C ASN A 991 1.55 38.98 -22.66
#